data_AF-A0A2N2REJ9-F1
#
_entry.id   AF-A0A2N2REJ9-F1
#
_cell.length_a   1.000
_cell.length_b   1.000
_cell.length_c   1.000
_cell.angle_alpha   90.00
_cell.angle_beta   90.00
_cell.angle_gamma   90.00
#
_symmetry.space_group_name_H-M   'P 1'
#
loop_
_entity.id
_entity.type
_entity.pdbx_description
1 polymer ?
#
loop_
_entity_poly.entity_id
_entity_poly.type
_entity_poly.pdbx_seq_one_letter_code
_entity_poly.pdbx_strand_id
1 'polypeptide(L)'
;MAVIPNFESLLLEVRQSLGLERLSSKKQEDLLNLDMSLTTYRALLESELEKVFDALELDTDARRDASLNLFDWNNFQQALIQRTWTCNASPQQVAWYMSGYCYAPAIGRILANWNLEGAFDKGMPGGEFWFLPSNDERTQSLVLPVQKVVAWLMGLLDLPMDKLKLDLGGKRAKRIDGDTYDSMERSLYNWLDGKTPHIQSIESYFPDDAQLEFKGTFQPDSQKSHAERFADAKAFLRHKGLDADSLRDQIPITQPGVIEAILAGESPVDIEQEFIRLLSIRYGKPDMRTVRQRLRVARMVQDGYKRLVKFLCPGIDPTCTDPYQNKVLQLIGIVETIYNITIGAYKNCDNRAEEDAWFESNLAPWDKETIFLSILPSRFGTAFQEVPELLTREFAKLDPTTPLEDLVPMDEANARRVIQAKRQQLKSLIDEAKRVGYLRGCVETSLPWSPLENESSYWVVGQVAQDENLSASARERVIKRMRELATTPGQFVGAILIELHMLLNAGVKERPVDVENRVKSLIAEAEASPGKTEWEAALLQYKAKHHLAQNDFKLAANLFRAALDASAERNCGSMRGEIARDCFAASLVNRRLSPRDHEKPYRHMLASDVIEGVVVTLEKTAKAVASYFSETLYKPYPGYPRQEVRFSF
;
A
#
# COMPACT_ATOMS: atom_id res chain seq x y z
N MET A 1 -11.86 -9.57 5.40
CA MET A 1 -11.18 -9.09 6.63
C MET A 1 -10.81 -7.63 6.42
N ALA A 2 -10.96 -6.78 7.42
CA ALA A 2 -10.60 -5.37 7.34
C ALA A 2 -9.15 -5.18 7.76
N VAL A 3 -8.24 -5.78 7.00
CA VAL A 3 -6.82 -5.87 7.34
C VAL A 3 -6.03 -5.11 6.27
N ILE A 4 -5.04 -4.35 6.72
CA ILE A 4 -4.05 -3.72 5.86
C ILE A 4 -3.33 -4.83 5.07
N PRO A 5 -3.32 -4.80 3.73
CA PRO A 5 -2.71 -5.85 2.92
C PRO A 5 -1.24 -6.07 3.28
N ASN A 6 -0.82 -7.30 3.56
CA ASN A 6 0.61 -7.62 3.70
C ASN A 6 1.28 -7.76 2.32
N PHE A 7 2.60 -7.87 2.34
CA PHE A 7 3.40 -8.04 1.12
C PHE A 7 2.95 -9.24 0.29
N GLU A 8 2.64 -10.36 0.95
CA GLU A 8 2.17 -11.59 0.33
C GLU A 8 0.85 -11.39 -0.41
N SER A 9 -0.10 -10.69 0.21
CA SER A 9 -1.39 -10.37 -0.41
C SER A 9 -1.19 -9.56 -1.69
N LEU A 10 -0.35 -8.52 -1.63
CA LEU A 10 -0.08 -7.68 -2.80
C LEU A 10 0.69 -8.42 -3.88
N LEU A 11 1.64 -9.29 -3.51
CA LEU A 11 2.34 -10.16 -4.46
C LEU A 11 1.34 -11.06 -5.20
N LEU A 12 0.39 -11.69 -4.49
CA LEU A 12 -0.65 -12.51 -5.13
C LEU A 12 -1.53 -11.69 -6.09
N GLU A 13 -1.86 -10.46 -5.72
CA GLU A 13 -2.60 -9.52 -6.57
C GLU A 13 -1.83 -9.13 -7.84
N VAL A 14 -0.55 -8.79 -7.72
CA VAL A 14 0.34 -8.48 -8.86
C VAL A 14 0.47 -9.67 -9.79
N ARG A 15 0.67 -10.88 -9.24
CA ARG A 15 0.75 -12.12 -10.03
C ARG A 15 -0.50 -12.38 -10.83
N GLN A 16 -1.68 -12.21 -10.21
CA GLN A 16 -2.95 -12.34 -10.90
C GLN A 16 -3.07 -11.31 -12.03
N SER A 17 -2.67 -10.07 -11.77
CA SER A 17 -2.63 -9.00 -12.77
C SER A 17 -1.61 -9.23 -13.88
N LEU A 18 -0.59 -10.07 -13.68
CA LEU A 18 0.33 -10.50 -14.74
C LEU A 18 -0.16 -11.75 -15.49
N GLY A 19 -1.26 -12.37 -15.05
CA GLY A 19 -1.77 -13.60 -15.63
C GLY A 19 -0.92 -14.83 -15.30
N LEU A 20 -0.11 -14.76 -14.23
CA LEU A 20 0.67 -15.90 -13.75
C LEU A 20 -0.24 -16.99 -13.17
N GLU A 21 0.23 -18.23 -13.22
CA GLU A 21 -0.50 -19.37 -12.69
C GLU A 21 -0.80 -19.17 -11.19
N ARG A 22 -2.05 -19.43 -10.82
CA ARG A 22 -2.50 -19.30 -9.43
C ARG A 22 -1.88 -20.41 -8.61
N LEU A 23 -1.36 -20.05 -7.44
CA LEU A 23 -1.01 -21.02 -6.41
C LEU A 23 -2.29 -21.76 -5.96
N SER A 24 -2.14 -23.00 -5.50
CA SER A 24 -3.27 -23.73 -4.94
C SER A 24 -3.82 -22.99 -3.71
N SER A 25 -5.13 -23.08 -3.47
CA SER A 25 -5.81 -22.37 -2.38
C SER A 25 -5.14 -22.60 -1.03
N LYS A 26 -4.76 -23.86 -0.75
CA LYS A 26 -4.02 -24.21 0.47
C LYS A 26 -2.66 -23.50 0.58
N LYS A 27 -1.88 -23.45 -0.50
CA LYS A 27 -0.58 -22.75 -0.49
C LYS A 27 -0.75 -21.25 -0.29
N GLN A 28 -1.80 -20.64 -0.84
CA GLN A 28 -2.09 -19.23 -0.62
C GLN A 28 -2.47 -18.96 0.84
N GLU A 29 -3.32 -19.80 1.43
CA GLU A 29 -3.70 -19.71 2.83
C GLU A 29 -2.49 -19.87 3.76
N ASP A 30 -1.67 -20.91 3.54
CA ASP A 30 -0.45 -21.16 4.31
C ASP A 30 0.56 -19.99 4.20
N LEU A 31 0.63 -19.33 3.04
CA LEU A 31 1.48 -18.16 2.80
C LEU A 31 0.97 -16.94 3.58
N LEU A 32 -0.33 -16.63 3.47
CA LEU A 32 -0.96 -15.45 4.08
C LEU A 32 -1.00 -15.54 5.61
N ASN A 33 -1.18 -16.74 6.16
CA ASN A 33 -1.28 -16.99 7.60
C ASN A 33 0.07 -17.26 8.28
N LEU A 34 1.17 -17.26 7.52
CA LEU A 34 2.51 -17.62 8.00
C LEU A 34 2.58 -19.04 8.58
N ASP A 35 1.78 -19.98 8.07
CA ASP A 35 1.70 -21.36 8.57
C ASP A 35 2.76 -22.29 7.94
N MET A 36 3.51 -21.82 6.94
CA MET A 36 4.68 -22.54 6.40
C MET A 36 5.90 -22.42 7.32
N SER A 37 6.87 -23.34 7.18
CA SER A 37 8.18 -23.13 7.81
C SER A 37 8.91 -21.93 7.22
N LEU A 38 9.74 -21.24 8.01
CA LEU A 38 10.42 -20.02 7.57
C LEU A 38 11.26 -20.23 6.29
N THR A 39 11.96 -21.36 6.20
CA THR A 39 12.76 -21.73 5.02
C THR A 39 11.88 -21.92 3.78
N THR A 40 10.77 -22.65 3.93
CA THR A 40 9.83 -22.91 2.81
C THR A 40 9.18 -21.62 2.36
N TYR A 41 8.79 -20.76 3.29
CA TYR A 41 8.21 -19.45 3.02
C TYR A 41 9.17 -18.54 2.26
N ARG A 42 10.44 -18.43 2.68
CA ARG A 42 11.44 -17.60 1.99
C ARG A 42 11.69 -18.07 0.57
N ALA A 43 11.90 -19.38 0.38
CA ALA A 43 12.12 -19.96 -0.94
C ALA A 43 10.91 -19.76 -1.86
N LEU A 44 9.69 -19.85 -1.31
CA LEU A 44 8.47 -19.59 -2.08
C LEU A 44 8.39 -18.12 -2.49
N LEU A 45 8.60 -17.17 -1.57
CA LEU A 45 8.55 -15.74 -1.88
C LEU A 45 9.59 -15.34 -2.94
N GLU A 46 10.83 -15.80 -2.79
CA GLU A 46 11.90 -15.56 -3.74
C GLU A 46 11.52 -16.08 -5.14
N SER A 47 11.06 -17.33 -5.23
CA SER A 47 10.62 -17.93 -6.49
C SER A 47 9.41 -17.20 -7.10
N GLU A 48 8.44 -16.77 -6.30
CA GLU A 48 7.28 -16.07 -6.82
C GLU A 48 7.59 -14.63 -7.25
N LEU A 49 8.58 -13.97 -6.65
CA LEU A 49 9.10 -12.67 -7.09
C LEU A 49 9.91 -12.78 -8.38
N GLU A 50 10.76 -13.80 -8.51
CA GLU A 50 11.50 -14.06 -9.75
C GLU A 50 10.54 -14.22 -10.94
N LYS A 51 9.44 -14.97 -10.76
CA LYS A 51 8.40 -15.10 -11.80
C LYS A 51 7.74 -13.78 -12.19
N VAL A 52 7.58 -12.85 -11.24
CA VAL A 52 7.07 -11.49 -11.53
C VAL A 52 8.09 -10.71 -12.36
N PHE A 53 9.36 -10.76 -11.99
CA PHE A 53 10.44 -10.10 -12.74
C PHE A 53 10.63 -10.67 -14.14
N ASP A 54 10.53 -11.99 -14.29
CA ASP A 54 10.56 -12.68 -15.59
C ASP A 54 9.36 -12.28 -16.45
N ALA A 55 8.16 -12.24 -15.88
CA ALA A 55 6.96 -11.79 -16.58
C ALA A 55 7.09 -10.34 -17.06
N LEU A 56 7.72 -9.46 -16.28
CA LEU A 56 7.98 -8.07 -16.66
C LEU A 56 9.20 -7.90 -17.58
N GLU A 57 9.88 -9.00 -17.95
CA GLU A 57 11.14 -9.02 -18.73
C GLU A 57 12.17 -8.03 -18.19
N LEU A 58 12.29 -7.91 -16.85
CA LEU A 58 13.28 -7.03 -16.22
C LEU A 58 14.70 -7.58 -16.43
N ASP A 59 15.63 -6.70 -16.79
CA ASP A 59 17.06 -7.01 -16.78
C ASP A 59 17.65 -7.01 -15.36
N THR A 60 18.94 -7.33 -15.24
CA THR A 60 19.62 -7.50 -13.96
C THR A 60 19.60 -6.23 -13.10
N ASP A 61 19.82 -5.06 -13.70
CA ASP A 61 19.89 -3.80 -12.97
C ASP A 61 18.48 -3.40 -12.52
N ALA A 62 17.49 -3.50 -13.40
CA ALA A 62 16.09 -3.26 -13.05
C ALA A 62 15.58 -4.19 -11.94
N ARG A 63 16.00 -5.47 -11.92
CA ARG A 63 15.68 -6.41 -10.84
C ARG A 63 16.31 -6.01 -9.52
N ARG A 64 17.58 -5.57 -9.54
CA ARG A 64 18.28 -5.11 -8.34
C ARG A 64 17.56 -3.90 -7.74
N ASP A 65 17.24 -2.93 -8.58
CA ASP A 65 16.61 -1.69 -8.13
C ASP A 65 15.16 -1.93 -7.66
N ALA A 66 14.41 -2.78 -8.37
CA ALA A 66 13.09 -3.21 -7.92
C ALA A 66 13.15 -3.91 -6.55
N SER A 67 14.15 -4.77 -6.33
CA SER A 67 14.31 -5.51 -5.07
C SER A 67 14.62 -4.58 -3.89
N LEU A 68 15.48 -3.58 -4.09
CA LEU A 68 15.79 -2.57 -3.08
C LEU A 68 14.54 -1.76 -2.70
N ASN A 69 13.79 -1.28 -3.70
CA ASN A 69 12.55 -0.53 -3.46
C ASN A 69 11.48 -1.37 -2.76
N LEU A 70 11.33 -2.65 -3.13
CA LEU A 70 10.40 -3.56 -2.46
C LEU A 70 10.79 -3.83 -1.00
N PHE A 71 12.08 -3.88 -0.69
CA PHE A 71 12.57 -4.05 0.68
C PHE A 71 12.21 -2.85 1.56
N ASP A 72 12.53 -1.64 1.10
CA ASP A 72 12.22 -0.39 1.83
C ASP A 72 10.72 -0.22 2.02
N TRP A 73 9.95 -0.47 0.96
CA TRP A 73 8.49 -0.43 1.01
C TRP A 73 7.91 -1.47 1.96
N ASN A 74 8.42 -2.71 1.96
CA ASN A 74 7.97 -3.75 2.87
C ASN A 74 8.23 -3.36 4.34
N ASN A 75 9.38 -2.76 4.66
CA ASN A 75 9.67 -2.33 6.03
C ASN A 75 8.67 -1.27 6.52
N PHE A 76 8.38 -0.26 5.69
CA PHE A 76 7.36 0.74 6.01
C PHE A 76 5.96 0.12 6.14
N GLN A 77 5.61 -0.80 5.23
CA GLN A 77 4.33 -1.52 5.26
C GLN A 77 4.16 -2.37 6.52
N GLN A 78 5.21 -3.07 6.96
CA GLN A 78 5.16 -3.83 8.21
C GLN A 78 4.97 -2.91 9.41
N ALA A 79 5.66 -1.76 9.45
CA ALA A 79 5.45 -0.78 10.51
C ALA A 79 3.99 -0.28 10.56
N LEU A 80 3.37 -0.04 9.40
CA LEU A 80 1.94 0.32 9.31
C LEU A 80 1.03 -0.79 9.86
N ILE A 81 1.25 -2.04 9.43
CA ILE A 81 0.46 -3.21 9.86
C ILE A 81 0.52 -3.38 11.38
N GLN A 82 1.72 -3.22 11.96
CA GLN A 82 2.00 -3.43 13.38
C GLN A 82 1.57 -2.28 14.30
N ARG A 83 1.20 -1.12 13.76
CA ARG A 83 0.92 0.08 14.58
C ARG A 83 -0.45 0.67 14.34
N THR A 84 -1.15 0.20 13.31
CA THR A 84 -2.47 0.70 12.97
C THR A 84 -3.56 -0.20 13.56
N TRP A 85 -4.57 0.40 14.18
CA TRP A 85 -5.82 -0.29 14.50
C TRP A 85 -6.85 0.03 13.43
N THR A 86 -7.40 -1.01 12.79
CA THR A 86 -8.45 -0.85 11.76
C THR A 86 -9.85 -0.73 12.33
N CYS A 87 -10.00 -0.91 13.65
CA CYS A 87 -11.27 -0.77 14.38
C CYS A 87 -12.44 -1.47 13.66
N ASN A 88 -13.50 -0.73 13.33
CA ASN A 88 -14.68 -1.21 12.61
C ASN A 88 -14.70 -0.82 11.12
N ALA A 89 -13.61 -0.29 10.59
CA ALA A 89 -13.56 0.11 9.19
C ALA A 89 -13.88 -1.08 8.28
N SER A 90 -14.62 -0.85 7.20
CA SER A 90 -14.88 -1.89 6.20
C SER A 90 -13.59 -2.21 5.41
N PRO A 91 -13.47 -3.39 4.78
CA PRO A 91 -12.33 -3.70 3.92
C PRO A 91 -12.09 -2.65 2.82
N GLN A 92 -13.16 -2.06 2.27
CA GLN A 92 -13.10 -0.99 1.28
C GLN A 92 -12.52 0.29 1.89
N GLN A 93 -12.95 0.67 3.10
CA GLN A 93 -12.41 1.84 3.80
C GLN A 93 -10.92 1.65 4.11
N VAL A 94 -10.51 0.48 4.64
CA VAL A 94 -9.10 0.20 4.89
C VAL A 94 -8.29 0.32 3.61
N ALA A 95 -8.70 -0.33 2.52
CA ALA A 95 -8.02 -0.22 1.24
C ALA A 95 -7.97 1.22 0.72
N TRP A 96 -9.06 1.98 0.81
CA TRP A 96 -9.14 3.37 0.36
C TRP A 96 -8.15 4.28 1.07
N TYR A 97 -8.14 4.24 2.41
CA TYR A 97 -7.21 5.04 3.20
C TYR A 97 -5.76 4.61 2.98
N MET A 98 -5.47 3.30 2.93
CA MET A 98 -4.11 2.84 2.62
C MET A 98 -3.64 3.27 1.22
N SER A 99 -4.52 3.19 0.22
CA SER A 99 -4.24 3.64 -1.13
C SER A 99 -3.98 5.13 -1.20
N GLY A 100 -4.79 5.94 -0.52
CA GLY A 100 -4.70 7.40 -0.54
C GLY A 100 -3.54 7.98 0.27
N TYR A 101 -3.32 7.45 1.47
CA TYR A 101 -2.34 8.00 2.43
C TYR A 101 -0.94 7.42 2.27
N CYS A 102 -0.80 6.24 1.65
CA CYS A 102 0.48 5.54 1.55
C CYS A 102 0.83 5.16 0.11
N TYR A 103 -0.04 4.42 -0.58
CA TYR A 103 0.37 3.75 -1.83
C TYR A 103 0.44 4.68 -3.04
N ALA A 104 -0.62 5.43 -3.34
CA ALA A 104 -0.62 6.36 -4.47
C ALA A 104 0.46 7.45 -4.35
N PRO A 105 0.65 8.10 -3.18
CA PRO A 105 1.76 9.04 -3.00
C PRO A 105 3.14 8.40 -3.19
N ALA A 106 3.38 7.22 -2.60
CA ALA A 106 4.65 6.52 -2.74
C ALA A 106 4.93 6.09 -4.18
N ILE A 107 3.93 5.57 -4.89
CA ILE A 107 4.03 5.21 -6.31
C ILE A 107 4.42 6.42 -7.15
N GLY A 108 3.82 7.59 -6.91
CA GLY A 108 4.19 8.83 -7.60
C GLY A 108 5.68 9.18 -7.45
N ARG A 109 6.22 9.08 -6.22
CA ARG A 109 7.66 9.29 -5.94
C ARG A 109 8.55 8.25 -6.62
N ILE A 110 8.21 6.97 -6.49
CA ILE A 110 9.00 5.86 -7.04
C ILE A 110 9.08 5.97 -8.56
N LEU A 111 7.94 6.16 -9.23
CA LEU A 111 7.87 6.29 -10.69
C LEU A 111 8.66 7.51 -11.18
N ALA A 112 8.58 8.64 -10.48
CA ALA A 112 9.35 9.82 -10.85
C ALA A 112 10.84 9.56 -10.75
N ASN A 113 11.32 9.01 -9.63
CA ASN A 113 12.75 8.72 -9.43
C ASN A 113 13.26 7.70 -10.47
N TRP A 114 12.49 6.67 -10.80
CA TRP A 114 12.85 5.72 -11.85
C TRP A 114 13.02 6.38 -13.22
N ASN A 115 12.25 7.43 -13.52
CA ASN A 115 12.37 8.17 -14.77
C ASN A 115 13.53 9.17 -14.80
N LEU A 116 14.19 9.47 -13.68
CA LEU A 116 15.34 10.40 -13.63
C LEU A 116 16.64 9.75 -14.14
N GLU A 117 16.91 8.50 -13.75
CA GLU A 117 18.19 7.81 -14.04
C GLU A 117 18.14 6.98 -15.34
N GLY A 118 16.95 6.70 -15.85
CA GLY A 118 16.73 6.01 -17.13
C GLY A 118 15.24 5.87 -17.41
N ALA A 119 14.73 6.67 -18.35
CA ALA A 119 13.30 6.77 -18.68
C ALA A 119 12.63 5.39 -18.88
N PHE A 120 11.87 4.93 -17.88
CA PHE A 120 10.99 3.78 -18.02
C PHE A 120 10.01 4.00 -19.15
N ASP A 121 9.63 5.23 -19.47
CA ASP A 121 8.75 5.63 -20.56
C ASP A 121 9.46 5.85 -21.91
N LYS A 122 10.75 5.50 -22.06
CA LYS A 122 11.48 5.67 -23.31
C LYS A 122 10.69 5.14 -24.52
N GLY A 123 10.50 6.02 -25.51
CA GLY A 123 9.77 5.75 -26.75
C GLY A 123 8.24 5.91 -26.67
N MET A 124 7.69 6.14 -25.49
CA MET A 124 6.26 6.42 -25.28
C MET A 124 5.96 7.93 -25.42
N PRO A 125 4.71 8.34 -25.68
CA PRO A 125 4.30 9.74 -25.64
C PRO A 125 4.60 10.39 -24.28
N GLY A 126 5.02 11.65 -24.29
CA GLY A 126 5.41 12.37 -23.07
C GLY A 126 4.27 13.12 -22.37
N GLY A 127 3.16 13.40 -23.06
CA GLY A 127 2.03 14.19 -22.54
C GLY A 127 1.09 13.41 -21.62
N GLU A 128 1.21 12.08 -21.55
CA GLU A 128 0.35 11.25 -20.70
C GLU A 128 1.05 10.01 -20.15
N PHE A 129 0.55 9.51 -19.01
CA PHE A 129 0.99 8.23 -18.46
C PHE A 129 0.37 7.08 -19.26
N TRP A 130 1.17 6.46 -20.14
CA TRP A 130 0.72 5.35 -20.99
C TRP A 130 0.25 4.11 -20.21
N PHE A 131 0.69 3.96 -18.96
CA PHE A 131 0.34 2.84 -18.09
C PHE A 131 -0.82 3.14 -17.13
N LEU A 132 -1.33 4.38 -17.07
CA LEU A 132 -2.49 4.75 -16.25
C LEU A 132 -3.71 5.09 -17.12
N PRO A 133 -4.94 4.84 -16.65
CA PRO A 133 -6.14 5.41 -17.27
C PRO A 133 -6.08 6.94 -17.30
N SER A 134 -6.56 7.56 -18.37
CA SER A 134 -6.77 9.01 -18.45
C SER A 134 -8.05 9.34 -19.23
N ASN A 135 -8.60 10.53 -18.98
CA ASN A 135 -9.73 11.02 -19.75
C ASN A 135 -9.23 11.59 -21.08
N ASP A 136 -9.87 11.19 -22.18
CA ASP A 136 -9.73 11.87 -23.46
C ASP A 136 -10.71 13.04 -23.50
N GLU A 137 -10.16 14.26 -23.52
CA GLU A 137 -10.95 15.50 -23.54
C GLU A 137 -11.87 15.61 -24.77
N ARG A 138 -11.49 15.01 -25.91
CA ARG A 138 -12.26 15.11 -27.16
C ARG A 138 -13.47 14.19 -27.15
N THR A 139 -13.29 12.97 -26.68
CA THR A 139 -14.34 11.94 -26.67
C THR A 139 -15.09 11.89 -25.35
N GLN A 140 -14.60 12.58 -24.31
CA GLN A 140 -15.10 12.52 -22.93
C GLN A 140 -15.19 11.08 -22.42
N SER A 141 -14.23 10.25 -22.84
CA SER A 141 -14.17 8.82 -22.52
C SER A 141 -12.88 8.49 -21.79
N LEU A 142 -12.93 7.45 -20.94
CA LEU A 142 -11.75 6.97 -20.24
C LEU A 142 -10.94 6.04 -21.14
N VAL A 143 -9.71 6.43 -21.46
CA VAL A 143 -8.77 5.63 -22.24
C VAL A 143 -7.93 4.78 -21.29
N LEU A 144 -8.00 3.47 -21.47
CA LEU A 144 -7.31 2.49 -20.64
C LEU A 144 -5.89 2.20 -21.13
N PRO A 145 -4.98 1.75 -20.24
CA PRO A 145 -3.56 1.54 -20.58
C PRO A 145 -3.30 0.67 -21.80
N VAL A 146 -4.07 -0.42 -22.00
CA VAL A 146 -3.87 -1.31 -23.15
C VAL A 146 -4.21 -0.58 -24.45
N GLN A 147 -5.26 0.25 -24.46
CA GLN A 147 -5.65 1.03 -25.63
C GLN A 147 -4.51 1.97 -26.04
N LYS A 148 -3.90 2.65 -25.06
CA LYS A 148 -2.76 3.55 -25.27
C LYS A 148 -1.55 2.82 -25.88
N VAL A 149 -1.19 1.66 -25.33
CA VAL A 149 -0.04 0.89 -25.85
C VAL A 149 -0.32 0.34 -27.24
N VAL A 150 -1.53 -0.14 -27.52
CA VAL A 150 -1.86 -0.62 -28.88
C VAL A 150 -1.90 0.54 -29.87
N ALA A 151 -2.44 1.71 -29.49
CA ALA A 151 -2.41 2.92 -30.31
C ALA A 151 -0.97 3.39 -30.58
N TRP A 152 -0.10 3.38 -29.58
CA TRP A 152 1.33 3.64 -29.73
C TRP A 152 1.98 2.69 -30.75
N LEU A 153 1.75 1.38 -30.60
CA LEU A 153 2.30 0.36 -31.48
C LEU A 153 1.82 0.56 -32.93
N MET A 154 0.52 0.78 -33.12
CA MET A 154 -0.06 1.07 -34.44
C MET A 154 0.54 2.33 -35.06
N GLY A 155 0.76 3.37 -34.27
CA GLY A 155 1.43 4.58 -34.70
C GLY A 155 2.84 4.34 -35.21
N LEU A 156 3.60 3.41 -34.62
CA LEU A 156 4.95 3.06 -35.07
C LEU A 156 4.96 2.13 -36.29
N LEU A 157 3.96 1.26 -36.41
CA LEU A 157 3.81 0.37 -37.57
C LEU A 157 3.39 1.15 -38.81
N ASP A 158 2.47 2.11 -38.65
CA ASP A 158 1.93 2.95 -39.73
C ASP A 158 1.33 2.11 -40.87
N LEU A 159 0.62 1.05 -40.49
CA LEU A 159 -0.01 0.09 -41.39
C LEU A 159 -1.47 -0.15 -40.98
N PRO A 160 -2.39 -0.28 -41.96
CA PRO A 160 -3.72 -0.82 -41.73
C PRO A 160 -3.68 -2.21 -41.06
N MET A 161 -4.67 -2.51 -40.21
CA MET A 161 -4.71 -3.74 -39.39
C MET A 161 -4.76 -5.02 -40.24
N ASP A 162 -5.43 -4.98 -41.40
CA ASP A 162 -5.54 -6.09 -42.36
C ASP A 162 -4.19 -6.48 -42.96
N LYS A 163 -3.23 -5.54 -43.01
CA LYS A 163 -1.84 -5.82 -43.40
C LYS A 163 -1.00 -6.24 -42.21
N LEU A 164 -1.18 -5.58 -41.06
CA LEU A 164 -0.42 -5.88 -39.85
C LEU A 164 -0.54 -7.35 -39.43
N LYS A 165 -1.75 -7.93 -39.53
CA LYS A 165 -1.98 -9.30 -39.07
C LYS A 165 -1.01 -10.31 -39.69
N LEU A 166 -0.61 -10.12 -40.96
CA LEU A 166 0.26 -11.03 -41.69
C LEU A 166 1.67 -11.15 -41.10
N ASP A 167 2.14 -10.13 -40.38
CA ASP A 167 3.47 -10.05 -39.81
C ASP A 167 3.53 -10.46 -38.32
N LEU A 168 2.37 -10.69 -37.70
CA LEU A 168 2.25 -11.16 -36.31
C LEU A 168 2.58 -12.65 -36.17
N GLY A 169 3.02 -13.05 -34.97
CA GLY A 169 3.20 -14.46 -34.58
C GLY A 169 4.37 -15.20 -35.21
N GLY A 170 5.27 -14.49 -35.88
CA GLY A 170 6.57 -15.00 -36.32
C GLY A 170 6.48 -16.23 -37.23
N LYS A 171 7.47 -17.13 -37.14
CA LYS A 171 7.50 -18.36 -37.96
C LYS A 171 6.34 -19.31 -37.67
N ARG A 172 5.71 -19.20 -36.50
CA ARG A 172 4.61 -20.08 -36.06
C ARG A 172 3.31 -19.77 -36.78
N ALA A 173 2.96 -18.48 -36.92
CA ALA A 173 1.75 -18.06 -37.64
C ALA A 173 1.80 -18.43 -39.13
N LYS A 174 3.00 -18.36 -39.75
CA LYS A 174 3.23 -18.75 -41.16
C LYS A 174 3.00 -20.24 -41.48
N ARG A 175 2.73 -21.07 -40.47
CA ARG A 175 2.44 -22.52 -40.61
C ARG A 175 0.97 -22.87 -40.39
N ILE A 176 0.12 -21.88 -40.11
CA ILE A 176 -1.30 -22.04 -39.75
C ILE A 176 -2.17 -21.33 -40.81
N ASP A 177 -3.45 -21.71 -40.90
CA ASP A 177 -4.44 -21.20 -41.86
C ASP A 177 -4.84 -19.71 -41.67
N GLY A 178 -5.63 -19.18 -42.61
CA GLY A 178 -6.11 -17.80 -42.62
C GLY A 178 -7.00 -17.41 -41.42
N ASP A 179 -7.73 -18.36 -40.85
CA ASP A 179 -8.64 -18.14 -39.71
C ASP A 179 -7.88 -17.66 -38.45
N THR A 180 -6.62 -18.06 -38.32
CA THR A 180 -5.74 -17.63 -37.22
C THR A 180 -5.39 -16.14 -37.32
N TYR A 181 -5.13 -15.65 -38.53
CA TYR A 181 -4.83 -14.24 -38.76
C TYR A 181 -6.04 -13.32 -38.51
N ASP A 182 -7.24 -13.76 -38.92
CA ASP A 182 -8.48 -13.03 -38.66
C ASP A 182 -8.86 -13.02 -37.17
N SER A 183 -8.44 -14.04 -36.41
CA SER A 183 -8.57 -14.07 -34.96
C SER A 183 -7.61 -13.09 -34.26
N MET A 184 -6.37 -12.96 -34.75
CA MET A 184 -5.39 -11.99 -34.25
C MET A 184 -5.85 -10.55 -34.49
N GLU A 185 -6.32 -10.24 -35.70
CA GLU A 185 -6.89 -8.94 -36.05
C GLU A 185 -8.04 -8.55 -35.13
N ARG A 186 -9.04 -9.43 -34.98
CA ARG A 186 -10.17 -9.20 -34.06
C ARG A 186 -9.70 -9.00 -32.63
N SER A 187 -8.67 -9.72 -32.19
CA SER A 187 -8.13 -9.57 -30.83
C SER A 187 -7.48 -8.20 -30.62
N LEU A 188 -6.70 -7.71 -31.59
CA LEU A 188 -6.10 -6.37 -31.52
C LEU A 188 -7.17 -5.26 -31.52
N TYR A 189 -8.22 -5.38 -32.32
CA TYR A 189 -9.37 -4.46 -32.25
C TYR A 189 -10.04 -4.48 -30.88
N ASN A 190 -10.28 -5.65 -30.31
CA ASN A 190 -10.83 -5.73 -28.95
C ASN A 190 -9.91 -5.05 -27.91
N TRP A 191 -8.58 -5.12 -28.09
CA TRP A 191 -7.63 -4.47 -27.18
C TRP A 191 -7.67 -2.94 -27.34
N LEU A 192 -7.82 -2.43 -28.56
CA LEU A 192 -8.10 -1.01 -28.83
C LEU A 192 -9.42 -0.53 -28.24
N ASP A 193 -10.40 -1.43 -28.11
CA ASP A 193 -11.68 -1.14 -27.45
C ASP A 193 -11.62 -1.33 -25.92
N GLY A 194 -10.42 -1.52 -25.35
CA GLY A 194 -10.22 -1.56 -23.90
C GLY A 194 -10.40 -2.93 -23.26
N LYS A 195 -10.49 -4.01 -24.05
CA LYS A 195 -10.47 -5.38 -23.53
C LYS A 195 -9.08 -5.73 -23.00
N THR A 196 -9.03 -6.37 -21.83
CA THR A 196 -7.76 -6.80 -21.22
C THR A 196 -7.23 -8.05 -21.94
N PRO A 197 -5.98 -8.06 -22.44
CA PRO A 197 -5.42 -9.19 -23.18
C PRO A 197 -5.04 -10.35 -22.26
N HIS A 198 -5.06 -11.57 -22.81
CA HIS A 198 -4.44 -12.73 -22.18
C HIS A 198 -2.92 -12.70 -22.37
N ILE A 199 -2.17 -13.11 -21.35
CA ILE A 199 -0.70 -13.09 -21.38
C ILE A 199 -0.14 -13.98 -22.50
N GLN A 200 -0.76 -15.14 -22.72
CA GLN A 200 -0.36 -16.06 -23.79
C GLN A 200 -0.58 -15.43 -25.18
N SER A 201 -1.60 -14.58 -25.34
CA SER A 201 -1.85 -13.88 -26.60
C SER A 201 -0.72 -12.90 -26.90
N ILE A 202 -0.27 -12.11 -25.92
CA ILE A 202 0.86 -11.17 -26.08
C ILE A 202 2.11 -11.92 -26.54
N GLU A 203 2.46 -13.02 -25.89
CA GLU A 203 3.61 -13.86 -26.26
C GLU A 203 3.49 -14.46 -27.65
N SER A 204 2.30 -14.96 -27.97
CA SER A 204 2.06 -15.60 -29.26
C SER A 204 2.06 -14.63 -30.43
N TYR A 205 1.69 -13.36 -30.21
CA TYR A 205 1.55 -12.37 -31.28
C TYR A 205 2.87 -11.63 -31.54
N PHE A 206 3.69 -11.46 -30.49
CA PHE A 206 4.95 -10.73 -30.56
C PHE A 206 6.16 -11.58 -30.13
N PRO A 207 6.41 -12.75 -30.74
CA PRO A 207 7.62 -13.52 -30.46
C PRO A 207 8.87 -12.79 -30.98
N ASP A 208 10.05 -13.11 -30.45
CA ASP A 208 11.32 -12.45 -30.84
C ASP A 208 11.65 -12.59 -32.34
N ASP A 209 11.13 -13.62 -33.01
CA ASP A 209 11.34 -13.87 -34.43
C ASP A 209 10.31 -13.17 -35.33
N ALA A 210 9.35 -12.42 -34.78
CA ALA A 210 8.40 -11.63 -35.55
C ALA A 210 9.11 -10.55 -36.37
N GLN A 211 8.69 -10.39 -37.63
CA GLN A 211 9.30 -9.47 -38.59
C GLN A 211 8.32 -8.35 -38.91
N LEU A 212 8.01 -7.50 -37.92
CA LEU A 212 7.11 -6.37 -38.12
C LEU A 212 7.79 -5.25 -38.91
N GLU A 213 7.10 -4.75 -39.94
CA GLU A 213 7.49 -3.55 -40.67
C GLU A 213 7.06 -2.28 -39.90
N PHE A 214 8.03 -1.47 -39.47
CA PHE A 214 7.77 -0.23 -38.74
C PHE A 214 7.95 1.00 -39.63
N LYS A 215 6.91 1.37 -40.38
CA LYS A 215 6.96 2.50 -41.33
C LYS A 215 6.79 3.86 -40.65
N GLY A 216 6.32 3.86 -39.40
CA GLY A 216 6.11 5.05 -38.58
C GLY A 216 7.27 5.43 -37.68
N THR A 217 8.49 4.96 -37.96
CA THR A 217 9.66 5.20 -37.12
C THR A 217 10.59 6.26 -37.71
N PHE A 218 11.37 6.89 -36.85
CA PHE A 218 12.39 7.86 -37.22
C PHE A 218 13.75 7.40 -36.68
N GLN A 219 14.69 7.17 -37.59
CA GLN A 219 16.07 6.81 -37.27
C GLN A 219 17.01 7.74 -38.05
N PRO A 220 17.67 8.71 -37.39
CA PRO A 220 18.56 9.63 -38.06
C PRO A 220 19.80 8.89 -38.57
N ASP A 221 20.13 9.08 -39.85
CA ASP A 221 21.34 8.52 -40.44
C ASP A 221 22.57 9.29 -39.97
N SER A 222 23.45 8.63 -39.22
CA SER A 222 24.67 9.24 -38.68
C SER A 222 25.70 9.62 -39.74
N GLN A 223 25.56 9.12 -40.97
CA GLN A 223 26.43 9.46 -42.09
C GLN A 223 26.01 10.76 -42.80
N LYS A 224 24.78 11.24 -42.58
CA LYS A 224 24.28 12.48 -43.18
C LYS A 224 24.73 13.72 -42.40
N SER A 225 24.83 14.84 -43.10
CA SER A 225 25.09 16.15 -42.47
C SER A 225 23.94 16.55 -41.53
N HIS A 226 24.20 17.51 -40.63
CA HIS A 226 23.16 18.05 -39.73
C HIS A 226 21.94 18.58 -40.49
N ALA A 227 22.16 19.38 -41.54
CA ALA A 227 21.10 19.96 -42.35
C ALA A 227 20.23 18.89 -43.03
N GLU A 228 20.84 17.80 -43.51
CA GLU A 228 20.12 16.67 -44.10
C GLU A 228 19.31 15.89 -43.06
N ARG A 229 19.88 15.61 -41.88
CA ARG A 229 19.16 14.96 -40.78
C ARG A 229 17.97 15.79 -40.29
N PHE A 230 18.12 17.11 -40.28
CA PHE A 230 17.02 18.02 -39.93
C PHE A 230 15.93 18.07 -41.01
N ALA A 231 16.31 18.03 -42.29
CA ALA A 231 15.37 17.90 -43.40
C ALA A 231 14.58 16.58 -43.33
N ASP A 232 15.26 15.46 -43.02
CA ASP A 232 14.63 14.15 -42.82
C ASP A 232 13.63 14.19 -41.64
N ALA A 233 13.99 14.82 -40.53
CA ALA A 233 13.09 15.00 -39.38
C ALA A 233 11.81 15.75 -39.78
N LYS A 234 11.93 16.87 -40.52
CA LYS A 234 10.76 17.62 -41.01
C LYS A 234 9.93 16.82 -42.01
N ALA A 235 10.56 16.03 -42.88
CA ALA A 235 9.86 15.15 -43.80
C ALA A 235 9.07 14.06 -43.06
N PHE A 236 9.66 13.47 -42.02
CA PHE A 236 9.00 12.49 -41.16
C PHE A 236 7.75 13.06 -40.48
N LEU A 237 7.82 14.29 -39.92
CA LEU A 237 6.67 14.94 -39.29
C LEU A 237 5.53 15.21 -40.27
N ARG A 238 5.87 15.65 -41.49
CA ARG A 238 4.88 15.85 -42.57
C ARG A 238 4.20 14.55 -42.96
N HIS A 239 4.97 13.46 -43.08
CA HIS A 239 4.41 12.12 -43.35
C HIS A 239 3.46 11.68 -42.22
N LYS A 240 3.82 11.95 -40.97
CA LYS A 240 3.00 11.63 -39.80
C LYS A 240 1.82 12.56 -39.56
N GLY A 241 1.74 13.70 -40.26
CA GLY A 241 0.72 14.72 -40.04
C GLY A 241 0.81 15.38 -38.67
N LEU A 242 2.02 15.49 -38.11
CA LEU A 242 2.26 16.11 -36.79
C LEU A 242 2.56 17.61 -36.95
N ASP A 243 1.80 18.43 -36.25
CA ASP A 243 1.99 19.87 -36.09
C ASP A 243 2.66 20.20 -34.75
N ALA A 244 2.84 21.50 -34.49
CA ALA A 244 3.48 21.96 -33.26
C ALA A 244 2.69 21.56 -32.01
N ASP A 245 1.36 21.65 -32.07
CA ASP A 245 0.47 21.35 -30.95
C ASP A 245 0.53 19.86 -30.60
N SER A 246 0.33 18.97 -31.58
CA SER A 246 0.42 17.52 -31.38
C SER A 246 1.80 17.06 -30.93
N LEU A 247 2.89 17.75 -31.29
CA LEU A 247 4.24 17.38 -30.87
C LEU A 247 4.54 17.66 -29.38
N ARG A 248 3.89 18.65 -28.76
CA ARG A 248 4.13 18.98 -27.35
C ARG A 248 3.77 17.83 -26.41
N ASP A 249 2.78 17.03 -26.79
CA ASP A 249 2.37 15.84 -26.04
C ASP A 249 3.20 14.60 -26.39
N GLN A 250 4.17 14.71 -27.31
CA GLN A 250 4.97 13.59 -27.79
C GLN A 250 6.42 13.66 -27.33
N ILE A 251 6.99 14.86 -27.20
CA ILE A 251 8.39 15.08 -26.83
C ILE A 251 8.51 16.14 -25.72
N PRO A 252 9.54 16.09 -24.86
CA PRO A 252 9.70 16.99 -23.72
C PRO A 252 10.19 18.41 -24.12
N ILE A 253 9.65 18.99 -25.20
CA ILE A 253 9.82 20.40 -25.57
C ILE A 253 8.47 21.09 -25.37
N THR A 254 8.27 21.65 -24.19
CA THR A 254 6.96 22.21 -23.79
C THR A 254 6.91 23.75 -23.85
N GLN A 255 8.04 24.39 -24.14
CA GLN A 255 8.14 25.86 -24.20
C GLN A 255 7.35 26.42 -25.40
N PRO A 256 6.43 27.38 -25.19
CA PRO A 256 5.69 28.02 -26.28
C PRO A 256 6.63 28.65 -27.31
N GLY A 257 6.35 28.48 -28.60
CA GLY A 257 7.11 29.07 -29.71
C GLY A 257 8.39 28.32 -30.11
N VAL A 258 8.90 27.40 -29.28
CA VAL A 258 10.15 26.68 -29.60
C VAL A 258 9.93 25.67 -30.72
N ILE A 259 8.88 24.84 -30.64
CA ILE A 259 8.56 23.88 -31.70
C ILE A 259 8.20 24.62 -32.99
N GLU A 260 7.45 25.71 -32.92
CA GLU A 260 7.14 26.54 -34.08
C GLU A 260 8.39 27.09 -34.76
N ALA A 261 9.33 27.65 -34.00
CA ALA A 261 10.60 28.15 -34.54
C ALA A 261 11.42 27.03 -35.19
N ILE A 262 11.46 25.83 -34.59
CA ILE A 262 12.09 24.64 -35.18
C ILE A 262 11.42 24.29 -36.52
N LEU A 263 10.09 24.22 -36.56
CA LEU A 263 9.37 23.86 -37.79
C LEU A 263 9.51 24.92 -38.88
N ALA A 264 9.65 26.20 -38.51
CA ALA A 264 9.94 27.31 -39.41
C ALA A 264 11.40 27.35 -39.90
N GLY A 265 12.32 26.66 -39.22
CA GLY A 265 13.76 26.69 -39.51
C GLY A 265 14.46 27.94 -38.97
N GLU A 266 13.91 28.54 -37.92
CA GLU A 266 14.41 29.75 -37.26
C GLU A 266 15.13 29.43 -35.93
N SER A 267 15.30 28.15 -35.60
CA SER A 267 15.91 27.68 -34.36
C SER A 267 17.45 27.56 -34.42
N PRO A 268 18.15 27.75 -33.30
CA PRO A 268 19.58 27.41 -33.17
C PRO A 268 19.88 25.92 -33.42
N VAL A 269 21.10 25.62 -33.91
CA VAL A 269 21.54 24.26 -34.27
C VAL A 269 21.53 23.29 -33.09
N ASP A 270 21.86 23.75 -31.88
CA ASP A 270 21.82 22.95 -30.65
C ASP A 270 20.39 22.50 -30.31
N ILE A 271 19.41 23.40 -30.49
CA ILE A 271 17.98 23.08 -30.31
C ILE A 271 17.51 22.10 -31.40
N GLU A 272 17.96 22.26 -32.64
CA GLU A 272 17.66 21.30 -33.71
C GLU A 272 18.25 19.91 -33.45
N GLN A 273 19.46 19.83 -32.91
CA GLN A 273 20.11 18.56 -32.56
C GLN A 273 19.34 17.85 -31.44
N GLU A 274 18.94 18.58 -30.41
CA GLU A 274 18.14 18.04 -29.33
C GLU A 274 16.76 17.58 -29.84
N PHE A 275 16.14 18.34 -30.74
CA PHE A 275 14.89 17.96 -31.38
C PHE A 275 15.00 16.65 -32.17
N ILE A 276 16.04 16.49 -33.01
CA ILE A 276 16.32 15.25 -33.75
C ILE A 276 16.53 14.09 -32.78
N ARG A 277 17.27 14.31 -31.69
CA ARG A 277 17.50 13.30 -30.66
C ARG A 277 16.19 12.85 -30.02
N LEU A 278 15.34 13.78 -29.60
CA LEU A 278 14.04 13.48 -28.97
C LEU A 278 13.08 12.76 -29.93
N LEU A 279 13.03 13.16 -31.20
CA LEU A 279 12.26 12.43 -32.22
C LEU A 279 12.76 11.00 -32.41
N SER A 280 14.09 10.79 -32.44
CA SER A 280 14.65 9.45 -32.62
C SER A 280 14.43 8.53 -31.42
N ILE A 281 14.22 9.11 -30.23
CA ILE A 281 13.80 8.38 -29.04
C ILE A 281 12.30 8.05 -29.13
N ARG A 282 11.44 9.06 -29.32
CA ARG A 282 9.98 8.90 -29.31
C ARG A 282 9.49 7.98 -30.42
N TYR A 283 10.05 8.10 -31.61
CA TYR A 283 9.67 7.33 -32.80
C TYR A 283 10.74 6.30 -33.19
N GLY A 284 11.63 5.92 -32.28
CA GLY A 284 12.60 4.87 -32.52
C GLY A 284 11.94 3.51 -32.75
N LYS A 285 12.55 2.66 -33.58
CA LYS A 285 12.08 1.28 -33.80
C LYS A 285 12.22 0.46 -32.51
N PRO A 286 11.11 -0.07 -31.94
CA PRO A 286 11.18 -0.93 -30.78
C PRO A 286 11.56 -2.36 -31.20
N ASP A 287 12.17 -3.10 -30.29
CA ASP A 287 12.27 -4.55 -30.41
C ASP A 287 11.00 -5.24 -29.88
N MET A 288 10.85 -6.53 -30.16
CA MET A 288 9.66 -7.28 -29.72
C MET A 288 9.58 -7.41 -28.20
N ARG A 289 10.74 -7.46 -27.51
CA ARG A 289 10.82 -7.43 -26.05
C ARG A 289 10.17 -6.16 -25.47
N THR A 290 10.50 -4.99 -26.02
CA THR A 290 9.92 -3.70 -25.63
C THR A 290 8.41 -3.72 -25.85
N VAL A 291 7.93 -4.18 -27.01
CA VAL A 291 6.49 -4.28 -27.30
C VAL A 291 5.77 -5.17 -26.28
N ARG A 292 6.30 -6.37 -25.99
CA ARG A 292 5.73 -7.27 -24.97
C ARG A 292 5.74 -6.64 -23.60
N GLN A 293 6.87 -6.05 -23.17
CA GLN A 293 7.00 -5.44 -21.86
C GLN A 293 5.97 -4.32 -21.64
N ARG A 294 5.79 -3.42 -22.61
CA ARG A 294 4.76 -2.36 -22.56
C ARG A 294 3.35 -2.93 -22.44
N LEU A 295 3.02 -3.93 -23.27
CA LEU A 295 1.70 -4.58 -23.22
C LEU A 295 1.46 -5.31 -21.89
N ARG A 296 2.48 -5.96 -21.33
CA ARG A 296 2.37 -6.67 -20.05
C ARG A 296 2.15 -5.71 -18.88
N VAL A 297 2.88 -4.59 -18.83
CA VAL A 297 2.65 -3.53 -17.82
C VAL A 297 1.26 -2.93 -17.98
N ALA A 298 0.86 -2.54 -19.19
CA ALA A 298 -0.46 -1.97 -19.43
C ALA A 298 -1.59 -2.94 -19.07
N ARG A 299 -1.45 -4.22 -19.41
CA ARG A 299 -2.37 -5.29 -19.00
C ARG A 299 -2.45 -5.40 -17.48
N MET A 300 -1.31 -5.39 -16.80
CA MET A 300 -1.23 -5.51 -15.34
C MET A 300 -1.95 -4.35 -14.65
N VAL A 301 -1.65 -3.12 -15.04
CA VAL A 301 -2.29 -1.94 -14.45
C VAL A 301 -3.78 -1.90 -14.80
N GLN A 302 -4.16 -2.18 -16.04
CA GLN A 302 -5.57 -2.19 -16.45
C GLN A 302 -6.41 -3.23 -15.70
N ASP A 303 -5.90 -4.45 -15.50
CA ASP A 303 -6.59 -5.47 -14.72
C ASP A 303 -6.70 -5.09 -13.25
N GLY A 304 -5.59 -4.63 -12.65
CA GLY A 304 -5.56 -4.15 -11.27
C GLY A 304 -6.55 -3.01 -11.05
N TYR A 305 -6.57 -2.03 -11.96
CA TYR A 305 -7.52 -0.92 -11.99
C TYR A 305 -8.97 -1.41 -12.02
N LYS A 306 -9.35 -2.27 -12.97
CA LYS A 306 -10.74 -2.77 -13.09
C LYS A 306 -11.18 -3.53 -11.84
N ARG A 307 -10.28 -4.33 -11.24
CA ARG A 307 -10.58 -5.07 -10.00
C ARG A 307 -10.68 -4.14 -8.80
N LEU A 308 -9.84 -3.11 -8.73
CA LEU A 308 -9.88 -2.10 -7.67
C LEU A 308 -11.16 -1.26 -7.74
N VAL A 309 -11.59 -0.82 -8.93
CA VAL A 309 -12.88 -0.13 -9.13
C VAL A 309 -14.02 -1.02 -8.66
N LYS A 310 -14.06 -2.28 -9.09
CA LYS A 310 -15.10 -3.23 -8.67
C LYS A 310 -15.15 -3.43 -7.15
N PHE A 311 -13.99 -3.40 -6.48
CA PHE A 311 -13.89 -3.59 -5.04
C PHE A 311 -14.29 -2.33 -4.25
N LEU A 312 -13.77 -1.17 -4.62
CA LEU A 312 -14.00 0.10 -3.91
C LEU A 312 -15.35 0.75 -4.28
N CYS A 313 -15.79 0.59 -5.52
CA CYS A 313 -16.94 1.27 -6.11
C CYS A 313 -17.88 0.23 -6.74
N PRO A 314 -18.50 -0.67 -5.93
CA PRO A 314 -19.32 -1.75 -6.46
C PRO A 314 -20.49 -1.21 -7.29
N GLY A 315 -20.65 -1.72 -8.51
CA GLY A 315 -21.69 -1.30 -9.44
C GLY A 315 -21.32 -0.16 -10.38
N ILE A 316 -20.13 0.46 -10.21
CA ILE A 316 -19.63 1.50 -11.12
C ILE A 316 -18.90 0.84 -12.29
N ASP A 317 -19.20 1.32 -13.50
CA ASP A 317 -18.48 0.89 -14.71
C ASP A 317 -17.02 1.39 -14.65
N PRO A 318 -16.01 0.53 -14.90
CA PRO A 318 -14.61 0.95 -14.89
C PRO A 318 -14.24 2.04 -15.91
N THR A 319 -15.08 2.33 -16.88
CA THR A 319 -14.91 3.42 -17.85
C THR A 319 -15.63 4.71 -17.45
N CYS A 320 -16.30 4.72 -16.30
CA CYS A 320 -16.89 5.94 -15.73
C CYS A 320 -15.81 7.00 -15.50
N THR A 321 -16.01 8.18 -16.09
CA THR A 321 -15.08 9.32 -16.08
C THR A 321 -15.26 10.23 -14.88
N ASP A 322 -16.33 10.06 -14.10
CA ASP A 322 -16.61 10.85 -12.89
C ASP A 322 -15.76 10.35 -11.71
N PRO A 323 -14.78 11.12 -11.23
CA PRO A 323 -13.88 10.70 -10.16
C PRO A 323 -14.54 10.64 -8.78
N TYR A 324 -15.77 11.14 -8.63
CA TYR A 324 -16.55 11.06 -7.38
C TYR A 324 -17.38 9.78 -7.31
N GLN A 325 -17.65 9.14 -8.45
CA GLN A 325 -18.23 7.80 -8.54
C GLN A 325 -17.14 6.72 -8.68
N ASN A 326 -16.24 6.93 -9.64
CA ASN A 326 -15.06 6.11 -9.85
C ASN A 326 -13.87 6.68 -9.06
N LYS A 327 -13.85 6.38 -7.76
CA LYS A 327 -12.87 6.94 -6.83
C LYS A 327 -11.42 6.57 -7.15
N VAL A 328 -11.17 5.52 -7.92
CA VAL A 328 -9.81 5.15 -8.34
C VAL A 328 -9.15 6.26 -9.18
N LEU A 329 -9.93 7.08 -9.88
CA LEU A 329 -9.41 8.25 -10.60
C LEU A 329 -8.79 9.30 -9.66
N GLN A 330 -9.25 9.44 -8.41
CA GLN A 330 -8.60 10.32 -7.42
C GLN A 330 -7.21 9.78 -7.02
N LEU A 331 -7.06 8.45 -6.93
CA LEU A 331 -5.76 7.83 -6.66
C LEU A 331 -4.79 8.05 -7.82
N ILE A 332 -5.28 7.97 -9.06
CA ILE A 332 -4.50 8.31 -10.25
C ILE A 332 -4.07 9.77 -10.20
N GLY A 333 -4.99 10.71 -9.93
CA GLY A 333 -4.65 12.13 -9.78
C GLY A 333 -3.60 12.40 -8.70
N ILE A 334 -3.63 11.66 -7.59
CA ILE A 334 -2.57 11.71 -6.57
C ILE A 334 -1.21 11.26 -7.14
N VAL A 335 -1.16 10.11 -7.83
CA VAL A 335 0.08 9.60 -8.45
C VAL A 335 0.65 10.64 -9.42
N GLU A 336 -0.17 11.18 -10.31
CA GLU A 336 0.22 12.16 -11.32
C GLU A 336 0.75 13.46 -10.68
N THR A 337 0.04 13.96 -9.66
CA THR A 337 0.45 15.17 -8.93
C THR A 337 1.82 14.98 -8.28
N ILE A 338 2.00 13.91 -7.51
CA ILE A 338 3.26 13.65 -6.79
C ILE A 338 4.41 13.36 -7.75
N TYR A 339 4.14 12.64 -8.84
CA TYR A 339 5.12 12.42 -9.89
C TYR A 339 5.60 13.75 -10.47
N ASN A 340 4.67 14.62 -10.89
CA ASN A 340 5.00 15.88 -11.55
C ASN A 340 5.75 16.84 -10.62
N ILE A 341 5.37 16.92 -9.35
CA ILE A 341 6.11 17.73 -8.35
C ILE A 341 7.52 17.16 -8.14
N THR A 342 7.69 15.84 -8.13
CA THR A 342 9.02 15.22 -7.97
C THR A 342 9.93 15.51 -9.17
N ILE A 343 9.41 15.38 -10.40
CA ILE A 343 10.15 15.76 -11.62
C ILE A 343 10.45 17.27 -11.62
N GLY A 344 9.50 18.09 -11.16
CA GLY A 344 9.67 19.53 -10.99
C GLY A 344 10.81 19.87 -10.03
N ALA A 345 10.89 19.19 -8.88
CA ALA A 345 11.96 19.38 -7.90
C ALA A 345 13.34 19.12 -8.52
N TYR A 346 13.49 17.98 -9.19
CA TYR A 346 14.75 17.62 -9.86
C TYR A 346 15.17 18.64 -10.94
N LYS A 347 14.21 19.17 -11.71
CA LYS A 347 14.50 20.14 -12.79
C LYS A 347 14.89 21.53 -12.27
N ASN A 348 14.50 21.89 -11.05
CA ASN A 348 14.65 23.25 -10.51
C ASN A 348 15.71 23.34 -9.40
N CYS A 349 16.41 22.25 -9.08
CA CYS A 349 17.32 22.19 -7.94
C CYS A 349 18.62 21.46 -8.33
N ASP A 350 19.73 21.85 -7.70
CA ASP A 350 21.05 21.33 -8.05
C ASP A 350 21.50 20.16 -7.14
N ASN A 351 20.80 19.96 -6.01
CA ASN A 351 21.12 18.92 -5.06
C ASN A 351 19.89 18.38 -4.33
N ARG A 352 20.06 17.21 -3.68
CA ARG A 352 18.97 16.48 -3.04
C ARG A 352 18.26 17.25 -1.92
N ALA A 353 18.99 18.04 -1.13
CA ALA A 353 18.39 18.79 -0.03
C ALA A 353 17.46 19.91 -0.57
N GLU A 354 17.87 20.57 -1.65
CA GLU A 354 17.03 21.55 -2.35
C GLU A 354 15.83 20.89 -3.03
N GLU A 355 16.02 19.73 -3.68
CA GLU A 355 14.92 18.96 -4.26
C GLU A 355 13.85 18.62 -3.22
N ASP A 356 14.27 18.12 -2.06
CA ASP A 356 13.37 17.72 -0.98
C ASP A 356 12.61 18.94 -0.41
N ALA A 357 13.29 20.08 -0.22
CA ALA A 357 12.66 21.33 0.22
C ALA A 357 11.69 21.89 -0.83
N TRP A 358 12.06 21.85 -2.12
CA TRP A 358 11.22 22.30 -3.23
C TRP A 358 9.97 21.43 -3.34
N PHE A 359 10.14 20.11 -3.31
CA PHE A 359 9.05 19.13 -3.34
C PHE A 359 8.01 19.44 -2.26
N GLU A 360 8.46 19.57 -1.00
CA GLU A 360 7.54 19.89 0.08
C GLU A 360 6.90 21.26 -0.10
N SER A 361 7.63 22.30 -0.52
CA SER A 361 7.08 23.65 -0.67
C SER A 361 5.91 23.74 -1.65
N ASN A 362 5.83 22.81 -2.61
CA ASN A 362 4.80 22.74 -3.64
C ASN A 362 3.58 21.88 -3.24
N LEU A 363 3.59 21.25 -2.06
CA LEU A 363 2.42 20.53 -1.55
C LEU A 363 1.49 21.46 -0.76
N ALA A 364 0.19 21.23 -0.87
CA ALA A 364 -0.80 21.97 -0.09
C ALA A 364 -0.61 21.72 1.42
N PRO A 365 -0.67 22.75 2.29
CA PRO A 365 -0.36 22.60 3.71
C PRO A 365 -1.19 21.55 4.45
N TRP A 366 -2.48 21.40 4.10
CA TRP A 366 -3.35 20.39 4.72
C TRP A 366 -3.07 18.97 4.24
N ASP A 367 -2.55 18.79 3.02
CA ASP A 367 -2.24 17.47 2.48
C ASP A 367 -0.93 16.93 3.06
N LYS A 368 0.01 17.80 3.42
CA LYS A 368 1.23 17.44 4.19
C LYS A 368 0.90 16.79 5.52
N GLU A 369 -0.10 17.31 6.21
CA GLU A 369 -0.55 16.80 7.52
C GLU A 369 -1.56 15.64 7.39
N THR A 370 -1.87 15.20 6.15
CA THR A 370 -2.81 14.10 5.89
C THR A 370 -2.26 13.10 4.85
N ILE A 371 -2.75 13.16 3.61
CA ILE A 371 -2.55 12.14 2.58
C ILE A 371 -1.09 12.05 2.08
N PHE A 372 -0.27 13.07 2.30
CA PHE A 372 1.13 13.09 1.86
C PHE A 372 2.14 12.93 3.00
N LEU A 373 1.68 12.75 4.24
CA LEU A 373 2.53 12.60 5.42
C LEU A 373 3.57 11.48 5.25
N SER A 374 3.20 10.39 4.57
CA SER A 374 4.05 9.22 4.35
C SER A 374 5.25 9.47 3.42
N ILE A 375 5.22 10.55 2.64
CA ILE A 375 6.23 10.84 1.61
C ILE A 375 7.01 12.14 1.84
N LEU A 376 6.79 12.82 2.97
CA LEU A 376 7.51 14.05 3.30
C LEU A 376 8.97 13.75 3.68
N PRO A 377 9.96 14.27 2.95
CA PRO A 377 11.37 14.14 3.32
C PRO A 377 11.69 14.54 4.76
N SER A 378 11.10 15.63 5.25
CA SER A 378 11.27 16.15 6.61
C SER A 378 10.72 15.22 7.71
N ARG A 379 9.86 14.25 7.34
CA ARG A 379 9.20 13.32 8.26
C ARG A 379 9.62 11.88 8.06
N PHE A 380 10.56 11.55 7.18
CA PHE A 380 10.97 10.15 6.97
C PHE A 380 11.38 9.43 8.26
N GLY A 381 12.05 10.14 9.17
CA GLY A 381 12.46 9.61 10.48
C GLY A 381 11.34 9.46 11.51
N THR A 382 10.10 9.85 11.22
CA THR A 382 8.98 9.82 12.18
C THR A 382 7.66 9.32 11.55
N ALA A 383 7.55 9.26 10.23
CA ALA A 383 6.33 8.88 9.50
C ALA A 383 5.84 7.46 9.86
N PHE A 384 6.75 6.55 10.21
CA PHE A 384 6.43 5.19 10.67
C PHE A 384 5.73 5.15 12.05
N GLN A 385 5.62 6.30 12.74
CA GLN A 385 4.81 6.51 13.94
C GLN A 385 3.59 7.38 13.62
N GLU A 386 3.81 8.52 12.96
CA GLU A 386 2.75 9.52 12.73
C GLU A 386 1.62 9.01 11.80
N VAL A 387 1.96 8.27 10.75
CA VAL A 387 0.96 7.75 9.79
C VAL A 387 0.06 6.68 10.44
N PRO A 388 0.57 5.64 11.12
CA PRO A 388 -0.29 4.69 11.85
C PRO A 388 -1.21 5.34 12.89
N GLU A 389 -0.73 6.36 13.61
CA GLU A 389 -1.54 7.09 14.60
C GLU A 389 -2.70 7.82 13.94
N LEU A 390 -2.42 8.52 12.82
CA LEU A 390 -3.43 9.20 12.03
C LEU A 390 -4.46 8.20 11.49
N LEU A 391 -4.01 7.11 10.86
CA LEU A 391 -4.90 6.09 10.28
C LEU A 391 -5.75 5.41 11.35
N THR A 392 -5.18 5.06 12.50
CA THR A 392 -5.92 4.49 13.63
C THR A 392 -7.05 5.41 14.07
N ARG A 393 -6.76 6.71 14.13
CA ARG A 393 -7.74 7.71 14.51
C ARG A 393 -8.85 7.87 13.49
N GLU A 394 -8.54 7.80 12.20
CA GLU A 394 -9.56 7.84 11.14
C GLU A 394 -10.42 6.57 11.16
N PHE A 395 -9.80 5.39 11.25
CA PHE A 395 -10.54 4.12 11.36
C PHE A 395 -11.43 4.05 12.60
N ALA A 396 -11.03 4.65 13.72
CA ALA A 396 -11.85 4.72 14.93
C ALA A 396 -13.13 5.57 14.78
N LYS A 397 -13.18 6.49 13.82
CA LYS A 397 -14.33 7.38 13.56
C LYS A 397 -15.29 6.83 12.51
N LEU A 398 -14.83 5.89 11.69
CA LEU A 398 -15.59 5.39 10.56
C LEU A 398 -16.72 4.44 11.00
N ASP A 399 -17.90 4.68 10.45
CA ASP A 399 -18.94 3.67 10.39
C ASP A 399 -18.76 2.85 9.09
N PRO A 400 -18.73 1.51 9.14
CA PRO A 400 -18.49 0.67 7.96
C PRO A 400 -19.54 0.80 6.85
N THR A 401 -20.70 1.41 7.12
CA THR A 401 -21.75 1.71 6.12
C THR A 401 -21.56 3.08 5.46
N THR A 402 -20.68 3.93 5.98
CA THR A 402 -20.41 5.26 5.43
C THR A 402 -19.68 5.13 4.08
N PRO A 403 -20.11 5.85 3.03
CA PRO A 403 -19.40 5.90 1.76
C PRO A 403 -17.94 6.32 1.92
N LEU A 404 -17.10 5.88 0.99
CA LEU A 404 -15.70 6.32 0.94
C LEU A 404 -15.65 7.85 0.78
N GLU A 405 -14.76 8.51 1.52
CA GLU A 405 -14.59 9.95 1.42
C GLU A 405 -13.89 10.36 0.12
N ASP A 406 -13.96 11.64 -0.22
CA ASP A 406 -13.16 12.21 -1.31
C ASP A 406 -11.85 12.71 -0.76
N LEU A 407 -10.74 12.21 -1.31
CA LEU A 407 -9.40 12.50 -0.81
C LEU A 407 -8.81 13.74 -1.45
N VAL A 408 -9.10 14.01 -2.71
CA VAL A 408 -8.56 15.17 -3.43
C VAL A 408 -9.64 15.80 -4.31
N PRO A 409 -9.61 17.13 -4.48
CA PRO A 409 -10.50 17.76 -5.43
C PRO A 409 -9.99 17.50 -6.85
N MET A 410 -10.90 17.02 -7.72
CA MET A 410 -10.62 16.71 -9.12
C MET A 410 -11.21 17.76 -10.07
N ASP A 411 -12.03 18.67 -9.54
CA ASP A 411 -12.58 19.82 -10.26
C ASP A 411 -12.77 21.02 -9.31
N GLU A 412 -12.95 22.21 -9.90
CA GLU A 412 -13.17 23.45 -9.15
C GLU A 412 -14.49 23.44 -8.37
N ALA A 413 -15.52 22.74 -8.87
CA ALA A 413 -16.86 22.72 -8.28
C ALA A 413 -16.86 22.03 -6.90
N ASN A 414 -16.04 21.00 -6.73
CA ASN A 414 -15.91 20.24 -5.49
C ASN A 414 -14.75 20.69 -4.61
N ALA A 415 -13.81 21.50 -5.13
CA ALA A 415 -12.62 21.96 -4.42
C ALA A 415 -12.92 22.51 -3.02
N ARG A 416 -13.89 23.42 -2.92
CA ARG A 416 -14.26 24.04 -1.65
C ARG A 416 -14.75 23.02 -0.62
N ARG A 417 -15.60 22.06 -1.02
CA ARG A 417 -16.16 21.04 -0.13
C ARG A 417 -15.08 20.13 0.41
N VAL A 418 -14.23 19.59 -0.46
CA VAL A 418 -13.16 18.64 -0.10
C VAL A 418 -12.13 19.32 0.82
N ILE A 419 -11.66 20.52 0.45
CA ILE A 419 -10.66 21.25 1.26
C ILE A 419 -11.24 21.65 2.63
N GLN A 420 -12.50 22.08 2.69
CA GLN A 420 -13.12 22.44 3.96
C GLN A 420 -13.25 21.24 4.91
N ALA A 421 -13.62 20.06 4.39
CA ALA A 421 -13.69 18.83 5.17
C ALA A 421 -12.32 18.50 5.79
N LYS A 422 -11.24 18.52 4.99
CA LYS A 422 -9.87 18.29 5.48
C LYS A 422 -9.44 19.28 6.55
N ARG A 423 -9.72 20.58 6.35
CA ARG A 423 -9.38 21.61 7.33
C ARG A 423 -10.14 21.44 8.64
N GLN A 424 -11.40 21.02 8.58
CA GLN A 424 -12.20 20.72 9.77
C GLN A 424 -11.65 19.50 10.52
N GLN A 425 -11.31 18.45 9.79
CA GLN A 425 -10.64 17.26 10.34
C GLN A 425 -9.35 17.65 11.05
N LEU A 426 -8.40 18.33 10.37
CA LEU A 426 -7.14 18.77 10.95
C LEU A 426 -7.34 19.64 12.21
N LYS A 427 -8.30 20.56 12.18
CA LYS A 427 -8.63 21.37 13.35
C LYS A 427 -9.09 20.49 14.53
N SER A 428 -10.00 19.55 14.29
CA SER A 428 -10.43 18.59 15.31
C SER A 428 -9.25 17.79 15.86
N LEU A 429 -8.33 17.37 14.98
CA LEU A 429 -7.16 16.59 15.39
C LEU A 429 -6.27 17.37 16.36
N ILE A 430 -5.98 18.63 16.02
CA ILE A 430 -5.15 19.56 16.80
C ILE A 430 -5.84 19.91 18.13
N ASP A 431 -7.14 20.24 18.10
CA ASP A 431 -7.90 20.64 19.29
C ASP A 431 -8.03 19.48 20.28
N GLU A 432 -8.17 18.24 19.79
CA GLU A 432 -8.12 17.05 20.63
C GLU A 432 -6.73 16.80 21.23
N ALA A 433 -5.65 16.93 20.45
CA ALA A 433 -4.29 16.74 20.97
C ALA A 433 -3.96 17.74 22.09
N LYS A 434 -4.37 19.00 21.94
CA LYS A 434 -4.25 20.04 22.98
C LYS A 434 -5.00 19.65 24.26
N ARG A 435 -6.22 19.13 24.13
CA ARG A 435 -7.04 18.69 25.27
C ARG A 435 -6.44 17.47 25.98
N VAL A 436 -5.89 16.50 25.22
CA VAL A 436 -5.14 15.37 25.81
C VAL A 436 -3.96 15.89 26.64
N GLY A 437 -3.13 16.77 26.07
CA GLY A 437 -1.98 17.35 26.78
C GLY A 437 -2.38 18.12 28.03
N TYR A 438 -3.44 18.93 27.95
CA TYR A 438 -3.98 19.65 29.09
C TYR A 438 -4.48 18.73 30.20
N LEU A 439 -5.25 17.69 29.86
CA LEU A 439 -5.76 16.73 30.84
C LEU A 439 -4.65 15.90 31.48
N ARG A 440 -3.65 15.45 30.72
CA ARG A 440 -2.46 14.77 31.28
C ARG A 440 -1.77 15.66 32.31
N GLY A 441 -1.49 16.91 31.97
CA GLY A 441 -0.90 17.87 32.91
C GLY A 441 -1.73 18.10 34.17
N CYS A 442 -3.07 18.14 34.07
CA CYS A 442 -3.94 18.25 35.24
C CYS A 442 -3.85 17.02 36.16
N VAL A 443 -3.80 15.83 35.58
CA VAL A 443 -3.75 14.58 36.34
C VAL A 443 -2.39 14.38 37.01
N GLU A 444 -1.29 14.69 36.33
CA GLU A 444 0.07 14.63 36.89
C GLU A 444 0.25 15.57 38.09
N THR A 445 -0.31 16.77 38.01
CA THR A 445 -0.15 17.81 39.04
C THR A 445 -1.18 17.72 40.17
N SER A 446 -2.07 16.71 40.16
CA SER A 446 -3.19 16.57 41.11
C SER A 446 -4.09 17.81 41.18
N LEU A 447 -4.16 18.58 40.10
CA LEU A 447 -5.07 19.72 39.93
C LEU A 447 -6.54 19.26 39.96
N PRO A 448 -7.53 20.17 40.07
CA PRO A 448 -8.93 19.79 40.19
C PRO A 448 -9.36 18.83 39.07
N TRP A 449 -10.16 17.81 39.40
CA TRP A 449 -10.66 16.80 38.45
C TRP A 449 -11.78 17.31 37.53
N SER A 450 -12.32 18.50 37.81
CA SER A 450 -13.38 19.16 37.03
C SER A 450 -13.12 19.18 35.51
N PRO A 451 -11.89 19.42 35.00
CA PRO A 451 -11.60 19.32 33.57
C PRO A 451 -11.88 17.94 32.96
N LEU A 452 -11.55 16.86 33.67
CA LEU A 452 -11.84 15.49 33.22
C LEU A 452 -13.35 15.22 33.21
N GLU A 453 -14.07 15.69 34.24
CA GLU A 453 -15.53 15.53 34.35
C GLU A 453 -16.27 16.30 33.24
N ASN A 454 -15.73 17.43 32.80
CA ASN A 454 -16.29 18.25 31.73
C ASN A 454 -15.87 17.79 30.32
N GLU A 455 -14.88 16.91 30.19
CA GLU A 455 -14.48 16.36 28.89
C GLU A 455 -15.55 15.40 28.37
N SER A 456 -15.95 15.57 27.11
CA SER A 456 -17.02 14.83 26.44
C SER A 456 -16.53 13.87 25.36
N SER A 457 -15.25 13.92 25.00
CA SER A 457 -14.65 13.08 23.97
C SER A 457 -14.13 11.77 24.58
N TYR A 458 -14.77 10.67 24.20
CA TYR A 458 -14.31 9.31 24.52
C TYR A 458 -12.85 9.11 24.10
N TRP A 459 -12.47 9.59 22.92
CA TRP A 459 -11.11 9.45 22.40
C TRP A 459 -10.09 10.19 23.28
N VAL A 460 -10.36 11.44 23.63
CA VAL A 460 -9.46 12.24 24.48
C VAL A 460 -9.26 11.56 25.84
N VAL A 461 -10.34 11.13 26.49
CA VAL A 461 -10.27 10.43 27.78
C VAL A 461 -9.54 9.09 27.65
N GLY A 462 -9.76 8.35 26.57
CA GLY A 462 -9.06 7.09 26.29
C GLY A 462 -7.54 7.26 26.12
N GLN A 463 -7.09 8.34 25.46
CA GLN A 463 -5.67 8.67 25.33
C GLN A 463 -5.02 9.04 26.67
N VAL A 464 -5.78 9.64 27.58
CA VAL A 464 -5.32 9.88 28.96
C VAL A 464 -5.27 8.54 29.72
N ALA A 465 -6.26 7.66 29.55
CA ALA A 465 -6.34 6.37 30.26
C ALA A 465 -5.17 5.42 29.99
N GLN A 466 -4.56 5.53 28.80
CA GLN A 466 -3.41 4.74 28.38
C GLN A 466 -2.07 5.26 28.90
N ASP A 467 -2.04 6.41 29.57
CA ASP A 467 -0.81 6.96 30.13
C ASP A 467 -0.31 6.09 31.30
N GLU A 468 0.89 5.55 31.16
CA GLU A 468 1.50 4.65 32.15
C GLU A 468 1.83 5.37 33.47
N ASN A 469 2.02 6.69 33.44
CA ASN A 469 2.40 7.48 34.62
C ASN A 469 1.23 7.77 35.56
N LEU A 470 0.00 7.38 35.20
CA LEU A 470 -1.17 7.60 36.05
C LEU A 470 -1.14 6.76 37.32
N SER A 471 -1.37 7.40 38.47
CA SER A 471 -1.64 6.69 39.73
C SER A 471 -2.88 5.79 39.61
N ALA A 472 -2.96 4.73 40.42
CA ALA A 472 -4.09 3.80 40.39
C ALA A 472 -5.45 4.51 40.58
N SER A 473 -5.55 5.43 41.54
CA SER A 473 -6.80 6.18 41.79
C SER A 473 -7.14 7.15 40.66
N ALA A 474 -6.14 7.81 40.07
CA ALA A 474 -6.34 8.65 38.89
C ALA A 474 -6.91 7.85 37.73
N ARG A 475 -6.32 6.69 37.48
CA ARG A 475 -6.69 5.81 36.37
C ARG A 475 -8.11 5.26 36.51
N GLU A 476 -8.52 4.87 37.71
CA GLU A 476 -9.90 4.44 37.96
C GLU A 476 -10.93 5.53 37.63
N ARG A 477 -10.64 6.79 37.95
CA ARG A 477 -11.52 7.91 37.60
C ARG A 477 -11.58 8.15 36.09
N VAL A 478 -10.44 8.10 35.41
CA VAL A 478 -10.37 8.26 33.95
C VAL A 478 -11.11 7.14 33.25
N ILE A 479 -10.90 5.88 33.65
CA ILE A 479 -11.62 4.71 33.09
C ILE A 479 -13.12 4.82 33.37
N LYS A 480 -13.53 5.21 34.58
CA LYS A 480 -14.93 5.45 34.90
C LYS A 480 -15.55 6.49 33.96
N ARG A 481 -14.87 7.62 33.76
CA ARG A 481 -15.31 8.66 32.82
C ARG A 481 -15.40 8.12 31.39
N MET A 482 -14.42 7.33 30.96
CA MET A 482 -14.43 6.71 29.64
C MET A 482 -15.63 5.78 29.44
N ARG A 483 -16.02 5.02 30.48
CA ARG A 483 -17.22 4.17 30.46
C ARG A 483 -18.51 5.00 30.39
N GLU A 484 -18.59 6.14 31.09
CA GLU A 484 -19.73 7.06 31.01
C GLU A 484 -19.88 7.68 29.62
N LEU A 485 -18.78 7.92 28.92
CA LEU A 485 -18.75 8.50 27.57
C LEU A 485 -18.97 7.48 26.45
N ALA A 486 -18.97 6.18 26.75
CA ALA A 486 -19.13 5.15 25.75
C ALA A 486 -20.54 5.19 25.14
N THR A 487 -20.61 5.47 23.83
CA THR A 487 -21.86 5.56 23.07
C THR A 487 -22.15 4.31 22.24
N THR A 488 -21.13 3.46 22.01
CA THR A 488 -21.26 2.20 21.27
C THR A 488 -20.86 1.00 22.12
N PRO A 489 -21.38 -0.21 21.83
CA PRO A 489 -20.95 -1.44 22.50
C PRO A 489 -19.43 -1.66 22.41
N GLY A 490 -18.81 -1.30 21.28
CA GLY A 490 -17.38 -1.34 21.06
C GLY A 490 -16.59 -0.44 22.01
N GLN A 491 -17.02 0.82 22.16
CA GLN A 491 -16.41 1.77 23.10
C GLN A 491 -16.52 1.29 24.55
N PHE A 492 -17.65 0.70 24.91
CA PHE A 492 -17.86 0.14 26.24
C PHE A 492 -16.88 -1.00 26.54
N VAL A 493 -16.76 -1.96 25.62
CA VAL A 493 -15.79 -3.07 25.74
C VAL A 493 -14.35 -2.54 25.73
N GLY A 494 -14.03 -1.55 24.89
CA GLY A 494 -12.71 -0.90 24.87
C GLY A 494 -12.30 -0.33 26.23
N ALA A 495 -13.22 0.30 26.95
CA ALA A 495 -12.95 0.81 28.29
C ALA A 495 -12.71 -0.32 29.30
N ILE A 496 -13.47 -1.42 29.21
CA ILE A 496 -13.23 -2.64 30.02
C ILE A 496 -11.84 -3.22 29.76
N LEU A 497 -11.39 -3.23 28.51
CA LEU A 497 -10.10 -3.81 28.14
C LEU A 497 -8.91 -3.01 28.69
N ILE A 498 -9.02 -1.69 28.76
CA ILE A 498 -8.01 -0.85 29.43
C ILE A 498 -7.94 -1.20 30.93
N GLU A 499 -9.10 -1.43 31.57
CA GLU A 499 -9.13 -1.86 32.97
C GLU A 499 -8.53 -3.26 33.17
N LEU A 500 -8.85 -4.21 32.29
CA LEU A 500 -8.27 -5.56 32.30
C LEU A 500 -6.76 -5.53 32.08
N HIS A 501 -6.29 -4.72 31.12
CA HIS A 501 -4.87 -4.50 30.84
C HIS A 501 -4.12 -4.10 32.11
N MET A 502 -4.70 -3.14 32.85
CA MET A 502 -4.13 -2.65 34.10
C MET A 502 -4.08 -3.71 35.19
N LEU A 503 -5.18 -4.39 35.46
CA LEU A 503 -5.25 -5.38 36.52
C LEU A 503 -4.34 -6.59 36.26
N LEU A 504 -4.30 -7.06 35.01
CA LEU A 504 -3.58 -8.28 34.65
C LEU A 504 -2.09 -8.04 34.41
N ASN A 505 -1.67 -6.86 33.94
CA ASN A 505 -0.26 -6.56 33.71
C ASN A 505 0.43 -5.88 34.91
N ALA A 506 -0.30 -5.36 35.90
CA ALA A 506 0.28 -4.79 37.13
C ALA A 506 1.25 -5.75 37.85
N GLY A 507 2.17 -5.19 38.63
CA GLY A 507 3.01 -5.96 39.52
C GLY A 507 2.18 -6.71 40.57
N VAL A 508 2.63 -7.87 41.03
CA VAL A 508 1.87 -8.69 42.02
C VAL A 508 1.54 -7.89 43.28
N LYS A 509 2.42 -6.97 43.70
CA LYS A 509 2.25 -6.10 44.87
C LYS A 509 1.28 -4.94 44.65
N GLU A 510 0.99 -4.59 43.41
CA GLU A 510 0.14 -3.45 43.03
C GLU A 510 -1.31 -3.88 42.78
N ARG A 511 -1.57 -5.19 42.69
CA ARG A 511 -2.90 -5.72 42.46
C ARG A 511 -3.79 -5.56 43.70
N PRO A 512 -5.06 -5.16 43.53
CA PRO A 512 -6.00 -5.12 44.64
C PRO A 512 -6.29 -6.54 45.16
N VAL A 513 -6.73 -6.64 46.41
CA VAL A 513 -6.95 -7.94 47.09
C VAL A 513 -8.03 -8.77 46.39
N ASP A 514 -9.03 -8.11 45.80
CA ASP A 514 -10.16 -8.71 45.09
C ASP A 514 -9.96 -8.81 43.56
N VAL A 515 -8.71 -8.66 43.08
CA VAL A 515 -8.37 -8.60 41.64
C VAL A 515 -8.98 -9.74 40.83
N GLU A 516 -9.02 -10.96 41.35
CA GLU A 516 -9.60 -12.11 40.65
C GLU A 516 -11.10 -11.93 40.38
N ASN A 517 -11.86 -11.50 41.40
CA ASN A 517 -13.30 -11.27 41.27
C ASN A 517 -13.58 -10.12 40.32
N ARG A 518 -12.79 -9.04 40.39
CA ARG A 518 -12.91 -7.89 39.50
C ARG A 518 -12.65 -8.27 38.05
N VAL A 519 -11.54 -8.96 37.77
CA VAL A 519 -11.22 -9.47 36.42
C VAL A 519 -12.32 -10.39 35.90
N LYS A 520 -12.80 -11.33 36.72
CA LYS A 520 -13.89 -12.24 36.33
C LYS A 520 -15.17 -11.50 35.96
N SER A 521 -15.54 -10.48 36.75
CA SER A 521 -16.72 -9.66 36.48
C SER A 521 -16.57 -8.87 35.17
N LEU A 522 -15.41 -8.25 34.95
CA LEU A 522 -15.13 -7.48 33.73
C LEU A 522 -15.14 -8.34 32.48
N ILE A 523 -14.56 -9.54 32.53
CA ILE A 523 -14.62 -10.51 31.41
C ILE A 523 -16.07 -10.88 31.10
N ALA A 524 -16.87 -11.22 32.12
CA ALA A 524 -18.27 -11.60 31.93
C ALA A 524 -19.10 -10.45 31.34
N GLU A 525 -18.87 -9.22 31.80
CA GLU A 525 -19.52 -8.01 31.28
C GLU A 525 -19.16 -7.75 29.81
N ALA A 526 -17.88 -7.90 29.45
CA ALA A 526 -17.42 -7.77 28.06
C ALA A 526 -18.02 -8.87 27.16
N GLU A 527 -18.09 -10.12 27.64
CA GLU A 527 -18.67 -11.24 26.88
C GLU A 527 -20.18 -11.12 26.62
N ALA A 528 -20.89 -10.45 27.53
CA ALA A 528 -22.32 -10.17 27.39
C ALA A 528 -22.60 -9.02 26.41
N SER A 529 -21.61 -8.17 26.13
CA SER A 529 -21.75 -7.04 25.21
C SER A 529 -21.68 -7.46 23.75
N PRO A 530 -22.51 -6.88 22.86
CA PRO A 530 -22.35 -7.02 21.40
C PRO A 530 -20.97 -6.54 20.90
N GLY A 531 -20.31 -5.63 21.62
CA GLY A 531 -19.00 -5.09 21.27
C GLY A 531 -17.86 -6.09 21.36
N LYS A 532 -18.08 -7.29 21.91
CA LYS A 532 -17.04 -8.33 22.06
C LYS A 532 -16.38 -8.72 20.74
N THR A 533 -17.15 -8.73 19.65
CA THR A 533 -16.66 -9.13 18.32
C THR A 533 -15.62 -8.15 17.78
N GLU A 534 -15.69 -6.88 18.18
CA GLU A 534 -14.70 -5.87 17.77
C GLU A 534 -13.35 -6.07 18.46
N TRP A 535 -13.37 -6.71 19.63
CA TRP A 535 -12.23 -6.85 20.51
C TRP A 535 -11.89 -8.30 20.87
N GLU A 536 -12.29 -9.24 20.01
CA GLU A 536 -12.23 -10.67 20.31
C GLU A 536 -10.79 -11.13 20.64
N ALA A 537 -9.81 -10.71 19.84
CA ALA A 537 -8.40 -11.02 20.09
C ALA A 537 -7.92 -10.52 21.46
N ALA A 538 -8.23 -9.27 21.82
CA ALA A 538 -7.85 -8.68 23.10
C ALA A 538 -8.54 -9.39 24.27
N LEU A 539 -9.84 -9.67 24.14
CA LEU A 539 -10.61 -10.36 25.18
C LEU A 539 -10.10 -11.79 25.41
N LEU A 540 -9.78 -12.52 24.35
CA LEU A 540 -9.17 -13.86 24.43
C LEU A 540 -7.79 -13.80 25.10
N GLN A 541 -6.97 -12.80 24.80
CA GLN A 541 -5.67 -12.59 25.46
C GLN A 541 -5.85 -12.37 26.97
N TYR A 542 -6.78 -11.52 27.39
CA TYR A 542 -6.99 -11.27 28.83
C TYR A 542 -7.62 -12.45 29.55
N LYS A 543 -8.51 -13.21 28.88
CA LYS A 543 -8.97 -14.51 29.41
C LYS A 543 -7.83 -15.49 29.59
N ALA A 544 -6.91 -15.57 28.63
CA ALA A 544 -5.73 -16.42 28.75
C ALA A 544 -4.87 -15.99 29.96
N LYS A 545 -4.65 -14.68 30.16
CA LYS A 545 -3.94 -14.14 31.32
C LYS A 545 -4.66 -14.41 32.65
N HIS A 546 -6.00 -14.35 32.67
CA HIS A 546 -6.81 -14.72 33.84
C HIS A 546 -6.59 -16.19 34.24
N HIS A 547 -6.70 -17.12 33.29
CA HIS A 547 -6.45 -18.55 33.53
C HIS A 547 -5.00 -18.83 33.90
N LEU A 548 -4.05 -18.08 33.30
CA LEU A 548 -2.65 -18.18 33.66
C LEU A 548 -2.41 -17.78 35.13
N ALA A 549 -3.07 -16.74 35.61
CA ALA A 549 -3.00 -16.30 37.01
C ALA A 549 -3.65 -17.30 37.99
N GLN A 550 -4.51 -18.20 37.50
CA GLN A 550 -5.10 -19.32 38.24
C GLN A 550 -4.29 -20.62 38.13
N ASN A 551 -3.10 -20.58 37.52
CA ASN A 551 -2.23 -21.74 37.23
C ASN A 551 -2.80 -22.75 36.21
N ASP A 552 -3.81 -22.37 35.40
CA ASP A 552 -4.30 -23.21 34.30
C ASP A 552 -3.52 -22.93 33.01
N PHE A 553 -2.29 -23.46 32.95
CA PHE A 553 -1.39 -23.26 31.81
C PHE A 553 -1.95 -23.81 30.49
N LYS A 554 -2.70 -24.92 30.55
CA LYS A 554 -3.21 -25.58 29.34
C LYS A 554 -4.29 -24.74 28.68
N LEU A 555 -5.26 -24.27 29.46
CA LEU A 555 -6.32 -23.43 28.94
C LEU A 555 -5.79 -22.06 28.50
N ALA A 556 -4.86 -21.47 29.28
CA ALA A 556 -4.19 -20.23 28.90
C ALA A 556 -3.50 -20.35 27.53
N ALA A 557 -2.70 -21.40 27.30
CA ALA A 557 -2.01 -21.60 26.03
C ALA A 557 -2.98 -21.76 24.84
N ASN A 558 -4.12 -22.45 25.04
CA ASN A 558 -5.14 -22.59 24.00
C ASN A 558 -5.83 -21.25 23.69
N LEU A 559 -6.13 -20.44 24.72
CA LEU A 559 -6.75 -19.13 24.55
C LEU A 559 -5.82 -18.11 23.91
N PHE A 560 -4.51 -18.12 24.25
CA PHE A 560 -3.54 -17.28 23.53
C PHE A 560 -3.43 -17.65 22.05
N ARG A 561 -3.51 -18.94 21.72
CA ARG A 561 -3.53 -19.37 20.31
C ARG A 561 -4.80 -18.89 19.61
N ALA A 562 -5.96 -19.03 20.24
CA ALA A 562 -7.21 -18.48 19.71
C ALA A 562 -7.17 -16.96 19.55
N ALA A 563 -6.54 -16.24 20.50
CA ALA A 563 -6.32 -14.80 20.39
C ALA A 563 -5.44 -14.43 19.20
N LEU A 564 -4.38 -15.22 18.94
CA LEU A 564 -3.49 -15.02 17.80
C LEU A 564 -4.24 -15.24 16.48
N ASP A 565 -5.06 -16.28 16.39
CA ASP A 565 -5.87 -16.56 15.21
C ASP A 565 -6.93 -15.45 14.99
N ALA A 566 -7.62 -15.02 16.05
CA ALA A 566 -8.61 -13.93 15.99
C ALA A 566 -7.98 -12.58 15.59
N SER A 567 -6.70 -12.35 15.91
CA SER A 567 -5.97 -11.14 15.50
C SER A 567 -5.74 -11.04 13.98
N ALA A 568 -6.05 -12.09 13.22
CA ALA A 568 -5.97 -12.07 11.76
C ALA A 568 -7.17 -11.38 11.09
N GLU A 569 -8.29 -11.17 11.79
CA GLU A 569 -9.51 -10.61 11.18
C GLU A 569 -9.46 -9.07 11.00
N ARG A 570 -8.65 -8.40 11.83
CA ARG A 570 -8.47 -6.95 11.91
C ARG A 570 -7.04 -6.63 12.31
N ASN A 571 -6.45 -5.55 11.80
CA ASN A 571 -5.21 -5.05 12.41
C ASN A 571 -5.47 -4.54 13.81
N CYS A 572 -4.62 -4.94 14.75
CA CYS A 572 -4.74 -4.72 16.18
C CYS A 572 -3.53 -3.94 16.76
N GLY A 573 -2.86 -3.13 15.94
CA GLY A 573 -1.59 -2.50 16.32
C GLY A 573 -0.56 -3.53 16.84
N SER A 574 0.18 -3.17 17.89
CA SER A 574 1.28 -3.98 18.45
C SER A 574 0.79 -5.28 19.08
N MET A 575 -0.51 -5.36 19.38
CA MET A 575 -1.11 -6.44 20.17
C MET A 575 -0.89 -7.82 19.53
N ARG A 576 -0.84 -7.92 18.19
CA ARG A 576 -0.60 -9.21 17.53
C ARG A 576 0.75 -9.81 17.88
N GLY A 577 1.80 -8.98 17.93
CA GLY A 577 3.13 -9.39 18.35
C GLY A 577 3.18 -9.78 19.82
N GLU A 578 2.52 -9.02 20.69
CA GLU A 578 2.41 -9.32 22.11
C GLU A 578 1.68 -10.65 22.36
N ILE A 579 0.55 -10.87 21.70
CA ILE A 579 -0.20 -12.13 21.75
C ILE A 579 0.67 -13.29 21.25
N ALA A 580 1.44 -13.10 20.17
CA ALA A 580 2.34 -14.13 19.67
C ALA A 580 3.43 -14.50 20.69
N ARG A 581 4.02 -13.50 21.37
CA ARG A 581 4.99 -13.70 22.46
C ARG A 581 4.36 -14.44 23.64
N ASP A 582 3.18 -14.01 24.07
CA ASP A 582 2.43 -14.65 25.16
C ASP A 582 2.07 -16.10 24.81
N CYS A 583 1.63 -16.34 23.57
CA CYS A 583 1.31 -17.66 23.05
C CYS A 583 2.53 -18.58 23.05
N PHE A 584 3.70 -18.10 22.58
CA PHE A 584 4.92 -18.89 22.57
C PHE A 584 5.38 -19.22 24.00
N ALA A 585 5.41 -18.21 24.86
CA ALA A 585 5.79 -18.35 26.27
C ALA A 585 4.93 -19.40 26.98
N ALA A 586 3.60 -19.32 26.84
CA ALA A 586 2.67 -20.24 27.49
C ALA A 586 2.72 -21.66 26.89
N SER A 587 2.95 -21.81 25.58
CA SER A 587 2.97 -23.13 24.94
C SER A 587 4.21 -23.96 25.30
N LEU A 588 5.30 -23.31 25.75
CA LEU A 588 6.53 -23.98 26.17
C LEU A 588 6.47 -24.56 27.60
N VAL A 589 5.51 -24.11 28.42
CA VAL A 589 5.43 -24.49 29.83
C VAL A 589 5.24 -26.01 29.95
N ASN A 590 6.20 -26.66 30.62
CA ASN A 590 6.21 -28.11 30.85
C ASN A 590 6.18 -28.94 29.56
N ARG A 591 6.70 -28.37 28.46
CA ARG A 591 6.79 -29.02 27.15
C ARG A 591 8.19 -28.86 26.56
N ARG A 592 8.50 -29.74 25.60
CA ARG A 592 9.70 -29.65 24.78
C ARG A 592 9.45 -28.72 23.61
N LEU A 593 10.44 -27.91 23.24
CA LEU A 593 10.44 -27.13 22.01
C LEU A 593 10.19 -28.06 20.81
N SER A 594 9.25 -27.65 19.96
CA SER A 594 8.86 -28.37 18.75
C SER A 594 8.53 -27.36 17.64
N PRO A 595 9.06 -27.49 16.41
CA PRO A 595 8.70 -26.58 15.32
C PRO A 595 7.18 -26.55 15.07
N ARG A 596 6.52 -27.72 15.12
CA ARG A 596 5.08 -27.85 14.89
C ARG A 596 4.22 -26.94 15.76
N ASP A 597 4.53 -26.82 17.05
CA ASP A 597 3.68 -26.06 17.99
C ASP A 597 4.14 -24.62 18.21
N HIS A 598 5.39 -24.32 17.86
CA HIS A 598 6.07 -23.08 18.26
C HIS A 598 6.50 -22.20 17.08
N GLU A 599 6.54 -22.74 15.85
CA GLU A 599 6.97 -21.96 14.69
C GLU A 599 5.95 -20.88 14.32
N LYS A 600 4.64 -21.15 14.38
CA LYS A 600 3.61 -20.13 14.12
C LYS A 600 3.75 -18.88 15.01
N PRO A 601 3.72 -18.98 16.36
CA PRO A 601 3.87 -17.79 17.20
C PRO A 601 5.25 -17.14 17.03
N TYR A 602 6.33 -17.91 16.82
CA TYR A 602 7.64 -17.38 16.47
C TYR A 602 7.63 -16.54 15.18
N ARG A 603 6.98 -17.02 14.12
CA ARG A 603 6.87 -16.31 12.85
C ARG A 603 6.06 -15.01 12.98
N HIS A 604 5.00 -15.01 13.78
CA HIS A 604 4.26 -13.78 14.06
C HIS A 604 5.05 -12.80 14.92
N MET A 605 5.89 -13.27 15.85
CA MET A 605 6.81 -12.40 16.58
C MET A 605 7.85 -11.75 15.64
N LEU A 606 8.43 -12.51 14.70
CA LEU A 606 9.34 -11.98 13.68
C LEU A 606 8.64 -10.94 12.79
N ALA A 607 7.45 -11.26 12.31
CA ALA A 607 6.68 -10.37 11.45
C ALA A 607 6.14 -9.13 12.18
N SER A 608 6.16 -9.12 13.52
CA SER A 608 5.65 -8.02 14.36
C SER A 608 6.76 -7.25 15.09
N ASP A 609 8.03 -7.43 14.67
CA ASP A 609 9.21 -6.76 15.23
C ASP A 609 9.34 -6.87 16.77
N VAL A 610 8.85 -7.98 17.35
CA VAL A 610 8.93 -8.24 18.80
C VAL A 610 10.28 -8.84 19.20
N ILE A 611 11.07 -9.25 18.20
CA ILE A 611 12.36 -9.91 18.40
C ILE A 611 13.46 -8.93 18.01
N GLU A 612 14.29 -8.54 18.97
CA GLU A 612 15.45 -7.69 18.73
C GLU A 612 16.62 -8.48 18.11
N GLY A 613 17.20 -7.96 17.03
CA GLY A 613 18.42 -8.48 16.40
C GLY A 613 18.22 -9.12 15.01
N VAL A 614 19.27 -9.08 14.18
CA VAL A 614 19.20 -9.38 12.73
C VAL A 614 19.01 -10.88 12.43
N VAL A 615 19.47 -11.78 13.30
CA VAL A 615 19.32 -13.24 13.11
C VAL A 615 19.01 -13.91 14.44
N VAL A 616 17.73 -14.22 14.66
CA VAL A 616 17.26 -14.95 15.83
C VAL A 616 16.68 -16.28 15.37
N THR A 617 17.11 -17.38 16.00
CA THR A 617 16.60 -18.71 15.70
C THR A 617 15.39 -19.02 16.58
N LEU A 618 14.63 -20.06 16.24
CA LEU A 618 13.52 -20.54 17.07
C LEU A 618 14.00 -20.87 18.50
N GLU A 619 15.17 -21.49 18.66
CA GLU A 619 15.74 -21.89 19.95
C GLU A 619 16.19 -20.67 20.78
N LYS A 620 16.82 -19.67 20.14
CA LYS A 620 17.19 -18.42 20.84
C LYS A 620 15.95 -17.69 21.32
N THR A 621 14.92 -17.60 20.47
CA THR A 621 13.64 -17.00 20.82
C THR A 621 12.97 -17.77 21.96
N ALA A 622 12.96 -19.10 21.90
CA ALA A 622 12.39 -19.96 22.93
C ALA A 622 12.99 -19.68 24.33
N LYS A 623 14.31 -19.50 24.40
CA LYS A 623 15.00 -19.12 25.65
C LYS A 623 14.57 -17.75 26.15
N ALA A 624 14.50 -16.75 25.27
CA ALA A 624 14.07 -15.41 25.63
C ALA A 624 12.61 -15.38 26.14
N VAL A 625 11.70 -16.09 25.46
CA VAL A 625 10.29 -16.13 25.90
C VAL A 625 10.08 -16.94 27.18
N ALA A 626 10.96 -17.90 27.50
CA ALA A 626 10.93 -18.62 28.77
C ALA A 626 11.32 -17.73 29.96
N SER A 627 12.32 -16.85 29.78
CA SER A 627 12.65 -15.81 30.77
C SER A 627 11.50 -14.83 30.91
N TYR A 628 10.97 -14.32 29.79
CA TYR A 628 9.80 -13.44 29.77
C TYR A 628 8.58 -14.04 30.49
N PHE A 629 8.31 -15.33 30.26
CA PHE A 629 7.23 -16.04 30.95
C PHE A 629 7.37 -15.92 32.46
N SER A 630 8.57 -16.24 32.96
CA SER A 630 8.85 -16.31 34.39
C SER A 630 8.88 -14.92 35.04
N GLU A 631 9.48 -13.93 34.37
CA GLU A 631 9.72 -12.60 34.94
C GLU A 631 8.51 -11.67 34.79
N THR A 632 7.77 -11.78 33.68
CA THR A 632 6.77 -10.78 33.28
C THR A 632 5.36 -11.33 33.14
N LEU A 633 5.18 -12.45 32.41
CA LEU A 633 3.83 -12.91 32.04
C LEU A 633 3.13 -13.67 33.16
N TYR A 634 3.82 -14.61 33.84
CA TYR A 634 3.24 -15.47 34.85
C TYR A 634 3.21 -14.81 36.22
N LYS A 635 2.03 -14.31 36.58
CA LYS A 635 1.74 -13.60 37.82
C LYS A 635 0.48 -14.19 38.48
N PRO A 636 0.62 -15.20 39.38
CA PRO A 636 -0.51 -15.79 40.09
C PRO A 636 -1.34 -14.77 40.86
N TYR A 637 -2.63 -15.04 41.06
CA TYR A 637 -3.46 -14.25 41.97
C TYR A 637 -3.08 -14.49 43.44
N PRO A 638 -3.44 -13.56 44.35
CA PRO A 638 -3.41 -13.84 45.78
C PRO A 638 -4.16 -15.14 46.09
N GLY A 639 -3.55 -16.04 46.86
CA GLY A 639 -4.11 -17.36 47.18
C GLY A 639 -3.72 -18.50 46.23
N TYR A 640 -3.13 -18.19 45.07
CA TYR A 640 -2.59 -19.19 44.15
C TYR A 640 -1.07 -19.33 44.35
N PRO A 641 -0.57 -20.51 44.76
CA PRO A 641 0.87 -20.69 44.94
C PRO A 641 1.57 -20.62 43.58
N ARG A 642 2.73 -19.96 43.55
CA ARG A 642 3.58 -19.92 42.36
C ARG A 642 4.16 -21.32 42.11
N GLN A 643 3.72 -21.96 41.04
CA GLN A 643 4.23 -23.26 40.60
C GLN A 643 5.61 -23.15 39.94
N GLU A 644 6.44 -24.17 40.13
CA GLU A 644 7.68 -24.36 39.41
C GLU A 644 7.37 -24.86 37.98
N VAL A 645 7.92 -24.20 36.96
CA VAL A 645 7.70 -24.53 35.55
C VAL A 645 9.02 -24.99 34.92
N ARG A 646 8.93 -25.97 34.03
CA ARG A 646 10.11 -26.52 33.31
C ARG A 646 10.06 -26.14 31.84
N PHE A 647 11.21 -25.74 31.32
CA PHE A 647 11.44 -25.48 29.90
C PHE A 647 12.48 -26.46 29.36
N SER A 648 12.19 -27.11 28.24
CA SER A 648 13.11 -28.02 27.55
C SER A 648 13.31 -27.56 26.12
N PHE A 649 14.54 -27.17 25.78
CA PHE A 649 14.93 -26.65 24.46
C PHE A 649 15.55 -27.73 23.58
#